data_AF-A0A8J4SUL0-F1
#
_entry.id   AF-A0A8J4SUL0-F1
#
_cell.length_a   1.000
_cell.length_b   1.000
_cell.length_c   1.000
_cell.angle_alpha   90.00
_cell.angle_beta   90.00
_cell.angle_gamma   90.00
#
_symmetry.space_group_name_H-M   'P 1'
#
loop_
_entity.id
_entity.type
_entity.pdbx_description
1 polymer ?
#
loop_
_entity_poly.entity_id
_entity_poly.type
_entity_poly.pdbx_seq_one_letter_code
_entity_poly.pdbx_strand_id
1 'polypeptide(L)'
;MKLWLTSPVVPEIPDEVFQPLTWEKAATEQFHDFQQSSVYGPVYNRISPPKNMIIFIGDGMSSSTITGARYLKAANMNKSAGEVVLDWELWPTVSLVHTFSANRMTTDSAAAATALFCGSKVAQSVVGLSGVKECCTCEPSDSAQKLQSILIQAQKKGLSVGIVTTTRITHATPAATYAHSTDRNQENQPKVSSSNSSFVCDDIASQLIDKGLDFKVILGGGARHFYQNVSDVTPKTPGSRTDGKNLFKQWLSEQRKRNRRHALVFNPYELRRLNLNKVDYLFGLLAPSHLDFDIRRTDQPSLSEMTQIAVKVLSRNPKGYLLLVESGRIDHGHHTNQAKYALTETLALERAVNSTIGLVDTDRTLVLVTADHSHGYGVIGYANRRTNVLGLDDSQLADDGHPYLISDYFSGPGASSGKPRETPSVGRTFENGYRQQALIPLRRGVHAADDVPLYATGPFNQLFHRPVDNTFVAYATMFSLCLGPYTNEPHCFRQNATFSTVIGLARADDVSDESMNYATWKNAANEQIRDFQQSPIYGPVYNKIRPPKNMILFVGDGLSSSTITGARYLKAANMNKSAGEVVLDWELWPIVSLVHTFSANSMTTESAAAATALFCGTKTVQYILGLTGVKVCCTCKRFDSSQQIKSTLIHAQKNGLSTGIVTTTRITHATPAACYAHSRDRNHEADLVVSPSDSSFVCDDIASQLINNGLDFNVILGGGSRMFYQNVSAVTPKTPGSRKDGRNLFQQWLREQQKRNRRHKLVFDSEKLKRLDLAEVDYLFGLLAPNHLDYEINRTDQPSLSELTQMAIKILSRNPKGYLLLVEGGRIDHGHHSNQAKYALTETLALEQAVSSAMRRVNLNDTLMVVTADHSHAYGVVGEANRRRHILDLDNSQLANDGYPYLISAYFNGPAGSVKEPRRDPSNDQIFQDGYRQQALVPLASATHAADDVPLYAIGPLNQLFHRAVDNTYVAHATMFALCLEEYKEEPHCVRINISSKRNVCQYQLLILIGSQFLLTSVM
;
A
#
# COMPACT_ATOMS: atom_id res chain seq x y z
N MET A 1 -11.50 -27.74 19.70
CA MET A 1 -12.89 -27.84 19.19
C MET A 1 -13.85 -27.62 20.36
N LYS A 2 -14.23 -26.37 20.63
CA LYS A 2 -15.34 -26.02 21.52
C LYS A 2 -16.32 -25.18 20.68
N LEU A 3 -17.49 -25.73 20.42
CA LEU A 3 -18.64 -25.00 19.86
C LEU A 3 -19.01 -23.87 20.82
N TRP A 4 -19.00 -22.60 20.38
CA TRP A 4 -19.93 -21.55 20.82
C TRP A 4 -19.90 -20.38 19.83
N LEU A 5 -20.97 -20.27 19.02
CA LEU A 5 -21.78 -19.07 18.80
C LEU A 5 -22.84 -19.45 17.76
N THR A 6 -24.03 -19.81 18.21
CA THR A 6 -25.24 -19.67 17.39
C THR A 6 -25.47 -18.17 17.19
N SER A 7 -24.87 -17.63 16.14
CA SER A 7 -25.14 -16.26 15.70
C SER A 7 -26.55 -16.21 15.07
N PRO A 8 -27.33 -15.13 15.27
CA PRO A 8 -28.57 -14.92 14.52
C PRO A 8 -28.26 -14.97 13.03
N VAL A 9 -29.10 -15.67 12.27
CA VAL A 9 -29.00 -15.92 10.81
C VAL A 9 -28.20 -14.82 10.11
N VAL A 10 -26.92 -15.09 9.84
CA VAL A 10 -26.07 -14.22 9.02
C VAL A 10 -26.73 -14.19 7.63
N PRO A 11 -27.11 -13.02 7.09
CA PRO A 11 -27.67 -12.96 5.74
C PRO A 11 -26.69 -13.58 4.76
N GLU A 12 -27.18 -14.46 3.88
CA GLU A 12 -26.33 -15.24 2.97
C GLU A 12 -25.36 -14.33 2.20
N ILE A 13 -24.10 -14.79 2.09
CA ILE A 13 -23.11 -14.19 1.19
C ILE A 13 -23.66 -14.38 -0.24
N PRO A 14 -23.64 -13.33 -1.09
CA PRO A 14 -24.15 -13.45 -2.45
C PRO A 14 -23.51 -14.61 -3.20
N ASP A 15 -24.32 -15.45 -3.86
CA ASP A 15 -23.85 -16.64 -4.57
C ASP A 15 -22.82 -16.29 -5.66
N GLU A 16 -22.93 -15.10 -6.24
CA GLU A 16 -22.02 -14.56 -7.26
C GLU A 16 -20.56 -14.50 -6.80
N VAL A 17 -20.29 -14.26 -5.51
CA VAL A 17 -18.93 -14.22 -4.95
C VAL A 17 -18.22 -15.57 -5.09
N PHE A 18 -19.00 -16.66 -5.07
CA PHE A 18 -18.52 -18.03 -5.23
C PHE A 18 -18.58 -18.52 -6.67
N GLN A 19 -18.85 -17.66 -7.66
CA GLN A 19 -18.83 -18.03 -9.08
C GLN A 19 -17.51 -17.57 -9.71
N PRO A 20 -16.68 -18.47 -10.26
CA PRO A 20 -15.43 -18.09 -10.93
C PRO A 20 -15.64 -17.06 -12.05
N LEU A 21 -16.75 -17.20 -12.80
CA LEU A 21 -17.13 -16.30 -13.89
C LEU A 21 -17.29 -14.84 -13.44
N THR A 22 -17.67 -14.59 -12.18
CA THR A 22 -17.77 -13.22 -11.64
C THR A 22 -16.40 -12.54 -11.64
N TRP A 23 -15.37 -13.25 -11.21
CA TRP A 23 -14.00 -12.75 -11.10
C TRP A 23 -13.29 -12.71 -12.44
N GLU A 24 -13.55 -13.68 -13.32
CA GLU A 24 -13.08 -13.67 -14.71
C GLU A 24 -13.66 -12.48 -15.49
N LYS A 25 -14.97 -12.21 -15.35
CA LYS A 25 -15.60 -11.04 -15.97
C LYS A 25 -14.99 -9.74 -15.45
N ALA A 26 -14.84 -9.62 -14.12
CA ALA A 26 -14.22 -8.44 -13.52
C ALA A 26 -12.79 -8.24 -14.06
N ALA A 27 -11.98 -9.30 -14.17
CA ALA A 27 -10.63 -9.20 -14.73
C ALA A 27 -10.65 -8.83 -16.22
N THR A 28 -11.55 -9.42 -17.01
CA THR A 28 -11.70 -9.15 -18.45
C THR A 28 -12.08 -7.69 -18.71
N GLU A 29 -12.98 -7.11 -17.92
CA GLU A 29 -13.29 -5.68 -17.99
C GLU A 29 -12.05 -4.82 -17.73
N GLN A 30 -11.22 -5.19 -16.75
CA GLN A 30 -9.95 -4.49 -16.50
C GLN A 30 -8.93 -4.66 -17.62
N PHE A 31 -8.83 -5.83 -18.24
CA PHE A 31 -7.94 -6.04 -19.39
C PHE A 31 -8.39 -5.23 -20.59
N HIS A 32 -9.69 -5.16 -20.84
CA HIS A 32 -10.25 -4.33 -21.90
C HIS A 32 -9.94 -2.83 -21.66
N ASP A 33 -10.14 -2.33 -20.44
CA ASP A 33 -9.75 -0.97 -20.06
C ASP A 33 -8.25 -0.73 -20.27
N PHE A 34 -7.42 -1.68 -19.82
CA PHE A 34 -5.97 -1.64 -19.98
C PHE A 34 -5.59 -1.59 -21.47
N GLN A 35 -6.19 -2.43 -22.31
CA GLN A 35 -5.95 -2.50 -23.75
C GLN A 35 -6.32 -1.22 -24.49
N GLN A 36 -7.33 -0.51 -24.00
CA GLN A 36 -7.75 0.79 -24.52
C GLN A 36 -6.95 1.96 -23.94
N SER A 37 -6.27 1.76 -22.81
CA SER A 37 -5.49 2.80 -22.15
C SER A 37 -4.28 3.23 -22.99
N SER A 38 -3.79 4.44 -22.72
CA SER A 38 -2.52 4.93 -23.26
C SER A 38 -1.31 4.09 -22.83
N VAL A 39 -1.49 3.18 -21.87
CA VAL A 39 -0.44 2.31 -21.33
C VAL A 39 -0.23 1.06 -22.21
N TYR A 40 -1.26 0.62 -22.96
CA TYR A 40 -1.17 -0.57 -23.84
C TYR A 40 -0.91 -0.24 -25.32
N GLY A 41 -1.46 0.85 -25.86
CA GLY A 41 -1.30 1.17 -27.30
C GLY A 41 0.05 1.82 -27.65
N PRO A 42 0.54 1.71 -28.91
CA PRO A 42 1.58 2.60 -29.43
C PRO A 42 0.99 4.00 -29.58
N VAL A 43 1.09 4.81 -28.54
CA VAL A 43 0.51 6.15 -28.55
C VAL A 43 1.59 7.18 -28.87
N TYR A 44 1.45 7.80 -30.05
CA TYR A 44 2.16 9.01 -30.47
C TYR A 44 1.64 10.28 -29.76
N ASN A 45 1.06 10.17 -28.56
CA ASN A 45 0.65 11.36 -27.80
C ASN A 45 1.80 11.76 -26.89
N ARG A 46 2.49 12.82 -27.29
CA ARG A 46 3.33 13.58 -26.37
C ARG A 46 2.45 14.00 -25.19
N ILE A 47 2.74 13.49 -24.00
CA ILE A 47 2.07 13.91 -22.76
C ILE A 47 2.24 15.43 -22.66
N SER A 48 1.12 16.14 -22.72
CA SER A 48 1.13 17.61 -22.59
C SER A 48 1.18 17.97 -21.11
N PRO A 49 1.93 19.00 -20.71
CA PRO A 49 1.94 19.44 -19.32
C PRO A 49 0.52 19.74 -18.83
N PRO A 50 0.15 19.33 -17.61
CA PRO A 50 -1.12 19.72 -17.04
C PRO A 50 -1.19 21.24 -16.93
N LYS A 51 -2.36 21.79 -17.22
CA LYS A 51 -2.67 23.21 -16.98
C LYS A 51 -2.88 23.45 -15.49
N ASN A 52 -3.55 22.52 -14.83
CA ASN A 52 -3.92 22.63 -13.43
C ASN A 52 -3.43 21.43 -12.64
N MET A 53 -3.27 21.60 -11.33
CA MET A 53 -3.03 20.49 -10.42
C MET A 53 -3.82 20.66 -9.13
N ILE A 54 -4.32 19.54 -8.61
CA ILE A 54 -5.01 19.48 -7.31
C ILE A 54 -4.37 18.35 -6.49
N ILE A 55 -3.92 18.68 -5.28
CA ILE A 55 -3.32 17.72 -4.35
C ILE A 55 -4.24 17.60 -3.14
N PHE A 56 -4.78 16.41 -2.94
CA PHE A 56 -5.57 16.03 -1.78
C PHE A 56 -4.69 15.33 -0.75
N ILE A 57 -4.67 15.83 0.47
CA ILE A 57 -3.96 15.23 1.62
C ILE A 57 -4.97 14.75 2.65
N GLY A 58 -4.97 13.44 2.92
CA GLY A 58 -5.56 12.91 4.15
C GLY A 58 -4.49 12.84 5.24
N ASP A 59 -4.46 13.82 6.16
CA ASP A 59 -3.47 13.87 7.24
C ASP A 59 -3.63 12.60 8.12
N GLY A 60 -2.56 11.81 8.27
CA GLY A 60 -2.61 10.54 9.00
C GLY A 60 -3.41 9.39 8.34
N MET A 61 -3.71 9.48 7.04
CA MET A 61 -4.51 8.47 6.31
C MET A 61 -3.65 7.28 5.84
N SER A 62 -3.50 6.26 6.69
CA SER A 62 -2.77 5.03 6.36
C SER A 62 -3.52 4.11 5.38
N SER A 63 -2.84 3.08 4.86
CA SER A 63 -3.50 1.99 4.09
C SER A 63 -4.62 1.33 4.89
N SER A 64 -4.41 1.13 6.20
CA SER A 64 -5.43 0.63 7.13
C SER A 64 -6.61 1.60 7.26
N THR A 65 -6.37 2.91 7.29
CA THR A 65 -7.43 3.94 7.32
C THR A 65 -8.28 3.89 6.05
N ILE A 66 -7.65 3.73 4.88
CA ILE A 66 -8.35 3.57 3.60
C ILE A 66 -9.21 2.31 3.62
N THR A 67 -8.65 1.17 4.05
CA THR A 67 -9.36 -0.12 4.18
C THR A 67 -10.54 0.00 5.16
N GLY A 68 -10.31 0.59 6.33
CA GLY A 68 -11.36 0.84 7.33
C GLY A 68 -12.47 1.73 6.79
N ALA A 69 -12.13 2.79 6.05
CA ALA A 69 -13.10 3.69 5.44
C ALA A 69 -13.90 2.97 4.33
N ARG A 70 -13.26 2.12 3.53
CA ARG A 70 -13.91 1.26 2.53
C ARG A 70 -14.94 0.34 3.18
N TYR A 71 -14.61 -0.28 4.31
CA TYR A 71 -15.52 -1.18 5.01
C TYR A 71 -16.62 -0.42 5.76
N LEU A 72 -16.34 0.78 6.27
CA LEU A 72 -17.37 1.67 6.81
C LEU A 72 -18.34 2.14 5.71
N LYS A 73 -17.83 2.48 4.51
CA LYS A 73 -18.64 2.78 3.33
C LYS A 73 -19.55 1.61 2.97
N ALA A 74 -19.02 0.38 2.95
CA ALA A 74 -19.79 -0.83 2.69
C ALA A 74 -20.95 -0.98 3.70
N ALA A 75 -20.64 -0.88 4.99
CA ALA A 75 -21.63 -0.95 6.05
C ALA A 75 -22.71 0.13 5.94
N ASN A 76 -22.34 1.37 5.62
CA ASN A 76 -23.28 2.48 5.41
C ASN A 76 -24.19 2.25 4.18
N MET A 77 -23.75 1.46 3.21
CA MET A 77 -24.51 1.07 2.02
C MET A 77 -25.26 -0.26 2.17
N ASN A 78 -25.23 -0.88 3.36
CA ASN A 78 -25.74 -2.24 3.61
C ASN A 78 -25.14 -3.30 2.65
N LYS A 79 -23.87 -3.11 2.29
CA LYS A 79 -23.06 -4.01 1.46
C LYS A 79 -22.03 -4.74 2.31
N SER A 80 -21.49 -5.85 1.80
CA SER A 80 -20.42 -6.58 2.46
C SER A 80 -19.07 -5.87 2.27
N ALA A 81 -18.18 -5.97 3.25
CA ALA A 81 -16.79 -5.50 3.13
C ALA A 81 -16.14 -6.02 1.83
N GLY A 82 -15.44 -5.20 1.06
CA GLY A 82 -14.85 -5.61 -0.22
C GLY A 82 -15.79 -5.59 -1.45
N GLU A 83 -17.09 -5.28 -1.29
CA GLU A 83 -18.00 -5.01 -2.43
C GLU A 83 -18.00 -3.54 -2.89
N VAL A 84 -17.26 -2.69 -2.19
CA VAL A 84 -17.12 -1.28 -2.49
C VAL A 84 -15.63 -0.92 -2.44
N VAL A 85 -15.27 0.11 -3.18
CA VAL A 85 -13.97 0.78 -3.16
C VAL A 85 -14.19 2.27 -2.88
N LEU A 86 -13.15 2.97 -2.48
CA LEU A 86 -13.09 4.43 -2.59
C LEU A 86 -12.80 4.80 -4.05
N ASP A 87 -13.44 5.85 -4.55
CA ASP A 87 -13.46 6.09 -6.00
C ASP A 87 -12.05 6.37 -6.60
N TRP A 88 -11.11 6.92 -5.82
CA TRP A 88 -9.72 7.12 -6.28
C TRP A 88 -8.91 5.83 -6.41
N GLU A 89 -9.37 4.71 -5.82
CA GLU A 89 -8.68 3.42 -5.91
C GLU A 89 -8.76 2.83 -7.34
N LEU A 90 -9.70 3.34 -8.15
CA LEU A 90 -9.88 2.98 -9.55
C LEU A 90 -9.03 3.82 -10.52
N TRP A 91 -8.28 4.80 -10.00
CA TRP A 91 -7.44 5.69 -10.82
C TRP A 91 -6.30 4.94 -11.50
N PRO A 92 -5.80 5.44 -12.64
CA PRO A 92 -4.83 4.74 -13.47
C PRO A 92 -3.42 4.67 -12.87
N THR A 93 -3.17 5.20 -11.68
CA THR A 93 -1.86 5.08 -11.06
C THR A 93 -2.00 5.03 -9.55
N VAL A 94 -1.33 4.05 -8.96
CA VAL A 94 -1.07 3.98 -7.53
C VAL A 94 0.43 3.86 -7.27
N SER A 95 0.89 4.44 -6.16
CA SER A 95 2.26 4.43 -5.67
C SER A 95 2.26 4.24 -4.15
N LEU A 96 3.44 4.01 -3.58
CA LEU A 96 3.71 4.07 -2.16
C LEU A 96 4.70 5.21 -1.89
N VAL A 97 4.46 5.96 -0.82
CA VAL A 97 5.28 7.10 -0.43
C VAL A 97 6.01 6.80 0.87
N HIS A 98 7.34 6.88 0.85
CA HIS A 98 8.17 6.76 2.04
C HIS A 98 8.12 8.07 2.85
N THR A 99 7.76 7.97 4.13
CA THR A 99 7.35 9.14 4.93
C THR A 99 8.35 9.58 6.00
N PHE A 100 9.43 8.84 6.26
CA PHE A 100 10.41 9.19 7.31
C PHE A 100 10.87 10.66 7.22
N SER A 101 11.16 11.29 8.37
CA SER A 101 11.68 12.66 8.44
C SER A 101 13.21 12.67 8.46
N ALA A 102 13.87 13.83 8.49
CA ALA A 102 15.33 13.83 8.52
C ALA A 102 15.91 13.17 9.79
N ASN A 103 15.17 13.16 10.91
CA ASN A 103 15.66 12.65 12.19
C ASN A 103 14.83 11.49 12.80
N ARG A 104 13.59 11.25 12.36
CA ARG A 104 12.72 10.18 12.89
C ARG A 104 12.26 9.16 11.84
N MET A 105 12.10 7.90 12.28
CA MET A 105 11.53 6.81 11.46
C MET A 105 10.09 7.12 11.04
N THR A 106 9.33 7.69 11.97
CA THR A 106 7.97 8.18 11.79
C THR A 106 7.99 9.69 11.79
N THR A 107 7.48 10.33 10.74
CA THR A 107 7.42 11.78 10.64
C THR A 107 6.22 12.37 11.38
N ASP A 108 6.29 13.64 11.73
CA ASP A 108 5.11 14.45 12.01
C ASP A 108 4.62 15.17 10.74
N SER A 109 3.43 15.77 10.80
CA SER A 109 2.83 16.52 9.69
C SER A 109 3.69 17.70 9.21
N ALA A 110 4.49 18.34 10.08
CA ALA A 110 5.32 19.48 9.67
C ALA A 110 6.48 19.09 8.78
N ALA A 111 7.26 18.07 9.20
CA ALA A 111 8.35 17.56 8.39
C ALA A 111 7.83 16.87 7.11
N ALA A 112 6.71 16.16 7.21
CA ALA A 112 6.08 15.50 6.06
C ALA A 112 5.58 16.49 5.02
N ALA A 113 4.81 17.51 5.43
CA ALA A 113 4.31 18.53 4.53
C ALA A 113 5.44 19.37 3.93
N THR A 114 6.51 19.63 4.69
CA THR A 114 7.71 20.27 4.15
C THR A 114 8.35 19.41 3.05
N ALA A 115 8.43 18.09 3.22
CA ALA A 115 8.90 17.21 2.16
C ALA A 115 7.98 17.26 0.93
N LEU A 116 6.67 17.07 1.12
CA LEU A 116 5.67 17.04 0.04
C LEU A 116 5.59 18.34 -0.77
N PHE A 117 5.77 19.49 -0.13
CA PHE A 117 5.55 20.79 -0.78
C PHE A 117 6.81 21.59 -1.06
N CYS A 118 7.91 21.32 -0.36
CA CYS A 118 9.18 22.03 -0.53
C CYS A 118 10.30 21.14 -1.09
N GLY A 119 10.10 19.82 -1.16
CA GLY A 119 11.07 18.88 -1.75
C GLY A 119 12.33 18.69 -0.90
N SER A 120 12.22 18.80 0.42
CA SER A 120 13.32 18.52 1.35
C SER A 120 12.80 17.89 2.63
N LYS A 121 13.46 16.83 3.09
CA LYS A 121 13.25 16.35 4.46
C LYS A 121 13.88 17.31 5.46
N VAL A 122 13.21 17.46 6.59
CA VAL A 122 13.61 18.34 7.70
C VAL A 122 13.39 17.60 9.02
N ALA A 123 13.93 18.13 10.10
CA ALA A 123 13.67 17.59 11.43
C ALA A 123 12.18 17.72 11.80
N GLN A 124 11.68 16.80 12.60
CA GLN A 124 10.30 16.83 13.11
C GLN A 124 9.94 18.21 13.71
N SER A 125 8.68 18.63 13.57
CA SER A 125 8.15 19.95 13.97
C SER A 125 8.65 21.16 13.17
N VAL A 126 9.67 21.02 12.32
CA VAL A 126 10.18 22.12 11.49
C VAL A 126 9.30 22.30 10.24
N VAL A 127 8.99 23.55 9.89
CA VAL A 127 8.16 23.94 8.75
C VAL A 127 8.99 24.76 7.77
N GLY A 128 9.22 24.24 6.56
CA GLY A 128 9.79 25.01 5.45
C GLY A 128 11.28 25.38 5.57
N LEU A 129 12.01 24.90 6.58
CA LEU A 129 13.42 25.24 6.80
C LEU A 129 14.36 24.04 6.64
N SER A 130 15.35 24.12 5.76
CA SER A 130 16.42 23.12 5.64
C SER A 130 17.57 23.37 6.62
N GLY A 131 18.36 22.32 6.93
CA GLY A 131 19.56 22.42 7.76
C GLY A 131 19.31 22.64 9.26
N VAL A 132 18.05 22.71 9.71
CA VAL A 132 17.67 22.77 11.13
C VAL A 132 17.71 21.36 11.71
N LYS A 133 18.65 21.12 12.63
CA LYS A 133 18.91 19.78 13.21
C LYS A 133 17.91 19.38 14.28
N GLU A 134 17.49 20.34 15.10
CA GLU A 134 16.54 20.16 16.17
C GLU A 134 15.54 21.30 16.17
N CYS A 135 14.29 21.00 16.53
CA CYS A 135 13.22 21.98 16.53
C CYS A 135 13.35 22.97 17.70
N CYS A 136 12.44 23.92 17.65
CA CYS A 136 11.89 24.59 18.81
C CYS A 136 12.78 25.68 19.44
N THR A 137 13.84 26.08 18.74
CA THR A 137 14.60 27.30 19.06
C THR A 137 14.08 28.50 18.28
N CYS A 138 13.95 29.65 18.93
CA CYS A 138 13.59 30.90 18.26
C CYS A 138 14.87 31.61 17.76
N GLU A 139 15.46 31.08 16.69
CA GLU A 139 16.68 31.62 16.07
C GLU A 139 16.40 32.24 14.69
N PRO A 140 17.11 33.31 14.31
CA PRO A 140 16.99 33.87 12.97
C PRO A 140 17.37 32.82 11.92
N SER A 141 16.47 32.55 10.98
CA SER A 141 16.77 31.69 9.83
C SER A 141 17.43 32.50 8.71
N ASP A 142 18.57 32.01 8.23
CA ASP A 142 19.21 32.54 7.03
C ASP A 142 18.30 32.30 5.81
N SER A 143 18.36 33.20 4.82
CA SER A 143 17.67 33.04 3.54
C SER A 143 18.04 31.74 2.84
N ALA A 144 19.27 31.25 3.02
CA ALA A 144 19.73 29.97 2.48
C ALA A 144 19.00 28.75 3.10
N GLN A 145 18.40 28.88 4.29
CA GLN A 145 17.63 27.83 4.94
C GLN A 145 16.15 27.83 4.52
N LYS A 146 15.64 28.93 3.97
CA LYS A 146 14.21 29.09 3.64
C LYS A 146 13.86 28.38 2.33
N LEU A 147 13.11 27.30 2.42
CA LEU A 147 12.66 26.53 1.26
C LEU A 147 11.49 27.21 0.55
N GLN A 148 11.40 27.10 -0.77
CA GLN A 148 10.27 27.62 -1.54
C GLN A 148 9.30 26.50 -1.89
N SER A 149 8.08 26.59 -1.41
CA SER A 149 7.03 25.62 -1.69
C SER A 149 6.59 25.65 -3.16
N ILE A 150 5.99 24.55 -3.62
CA ILE A 150 5.35 24.45 -4.94
C ILE A 150 4.27 25.52 -5.17
N LEU A 151 3.54 25.95 -4.13
CA LEU A 151 2.54 27.02 -4.25
C LEU A 151 3.19 28.38 -4.52
N ILE A 152 4.25 28.72 -3.80
CA ILE A 152 5.00 29.97 -4.04
C ILE A 152 5.63 29.95 -5.43
N GLN A 153 6.14 28.80 -5.88
CA GLN A 153 6.70 28.67 -7.23
C GLN A 153 5.64 28.76 -8.33
N ALA A 154 4.48 28.13 -8.15
CA ALA A 154 3.34 28.25 -9.07
C ALA A 154 2.84 29.70 -9.17
N GLN A 155 2.73 30.40 -8.03
CA GLN A 155 2.37 31.81 -7.99
C GLN A 155 3.37 32.67 -8.77
N LYS A 156 4.69 32.46 -8.59
CA LYS A 156 5.73 33.18 -9.35
C LYS A 156 5.64 32.95 -10.86
N LYS A 157 5.19 31.77 -11.30
CA LYS A 157 4.92 31.45 -12.71
C LYS A 157 3.61 32.08 -13.24
N GLY A 158 2.81 32.68 -12.35
CA GLY A 158 1.54 33.33 -12.67
C GLY A 158 0.33 32.38 -12.65
N LEU A 159 0.48 31.18 -12.07
CA LEU A 159 -0.66 30.32 -11.77
C LEU A 159 -1.44 30.90 -10.58
N SER A 160 -2.72 30.57 -10.50
CA SER A 160 -3.50 30.87 -9.31
C SER A 160 -3.26 29.77 -8.29
N VAL A 161 -3.15 30.12 -7.01
CA VAL A 161 -2.93 29.13 -5.95
C VAL A 161 -3.96 29.27 -4.87
N GLY A 162 -4.30 28.15 -4.24
CA GLY A 162 -5.22 28.14 -3.11
C GLY A 162 -4.99 26.98 -2.15
N ILE A 163 -5.51 27.17 -0.94
CA ILE A 163 -5.49 26.20 0.15
C ILE A 163 -6.91 26.04 0.66
N VAL A 164 -7.34 24.80 0.79
CA VAL A 164 -8.58 24.38 1.45
C VAL A 164 -8.22 23.36 2.52
N THR A 165 -8.71 23.54 3.75
CA THR A 165 -8.45 22.58 4.82
C THR A 165 -9.60 22.50 5.84
N THR A 166 -9.79 21.33 6.45
CA THR A 166 -10.61 21.20 7.68
C THR A 166 -9.86 21.57 8.96
N THR A 167 -8.55 21.84 8.90
CA THR A 167 -7.74 22.24 10.05
C THR A 167 -7.70 23.77 10.23
N ARG A 168 -6.81 24.25 11.09
CA ARG A 168 -6.52 25.68 11.16
C ARG A 168 -5.66 25.99 9.94
N ILE A 169 -5.84 27.14 9.30
CA ILE A 169 -4.98 27.48 8.15
C ILE A 169 -3.49 27.58 8.54
N THR A 170 -3.22 27.80 9.83
CA THR A 170 -1.90 27.84 10.46
C THR A 170 -1.38 26.47 10.91
N HIS A 171 -2.15 25.38 10.72
CA HIS A 171 -1.71 24.01 10.99
C HIS A 171 -0.51 23.65 10.11
N ALA A 172 0.27 22.63 10.51
CA ALA A 172 1.52 22.27 9.86
C ALA A 172 1.39 22.03 8.35
N THR A 173 0.40 21.24 7.92
CA THR A 173 0.18 20.87 6.52
C THR A 173 -0.05 22.08 5.61
N PRO A 174 -1.01 22.99 5.88
CA PRO A 174 -1.16 24.21 5.09
C PRO A 174 0.02 25.18 5.30
N ALA A 175 0.57 25.28 6.52
CA ALA A 175 1.68 26.17 6.83
C ALA A 175 2.94 25.89 6.00
N ALA A 176 3.27 24.61 5.73
CA ALA A 176 4.42 24.24 4.90
C ALA A 176 4.37 24.81 3.48
N THR A 177 3.20 25.25 3.01
CA THR A 177 3.07 25.89 1.70
C THR A 177 3.45 27.38 1.67
N TYR A 178 3.64 28.04 2.81
CA TYR A 178 3.95 29.48 2.85
C TYR A 178 4.87 29.93 3.99
N ALA A 179 4.94 29.18 5.09
CA ALA A 179 5.63 29.57 6.31
C ALA A 179 7.03 28.96 6.43
N HIS A 180 7.83 29.59 7.28
CA HIS A 180 9.17 29.18 7.68
C HIS A 180 9.23 29.24 9.21
N SER A 181 9.21 28.10 9.89
CA SER A 181 9.21 28.03 11.35
C SER A 181 10.06 26.88 11.84
N THR A 182 10.81 27.10 12.91
CA THR A 182 11.55 26.06 13.64
C THR A 182 10.64 25.22 14.54
N ASP A 183 9.39 25.66 14.74
CA ASP A 183 8.36 24.94 15.49
C ASP A 183 6.96 25.19 14.92
N ARG A 184 6.29 24.10 14.50
CA ARG A 184 4.91 24.10 13.99
C ARG A 184 3.89 24.69 14.96
N ASN A 185 4.18 24.73 16.26
CA ASN A 185 3.27 25.26 17.27
C ASN A 185 3.27 26.80 17.35
N GLN A 186 4.17 27.49 16.64
CA GLN A 186 4.20 28.95 16.52
C GLN A 186 3.10 29.47 15.56
N GLU A 187 1.86 28.98 15.72
CA GLU A 187 0.71 29.34 14.88
C GLU A 187 0.31 30.81 15.02
N ASN A 188 0.51 31.38 16.20
CA ASN A 188 0.46 32.81 16.50
C ASN A 188 1.62 33.18 17.44
N GLN A 189 1.76 34.47 17.75
CA GLN A 189 2.85 34.97 18.58
C GLN A 189 2.91 34.21 19.92
N PRO A 190 4.09 33.70 20.33
CA PRO A 190 4.20 32.95 21.58
C PRO A 190 3.81 33.83 22.76
N LYS A 191 3.12 33.24 23.75
CA LYS A 191 2.93 33.90 25.05
C LYS A 191 4.30 33.96 25.71
N VAL A 192 4.96 35.12 25.68
CA VAL A 192 6.30 35.32 26.23
C VAL A 192 6.34 34.83 27.69
N SER A 193 7.13 33.79 27.97
CA SER A 193 7.61 33.49 29.33
C SER A 193 9.14 33.55 29.34
N SER A 194 9.65 34.53 30.09
CA SER A 194 11.01 34.74 30.59
C SER A 194 12.17 35.01 29.59
N SER A 195 12.56 36.29 29.59
CA SER A 195 13.93 36.88 29.61
C SER A 195 14.93 36.65 28.46
N ASN A 196 15.39 37.78 27.90
CA ASN A 196 16.69 38.02 27.25
C ASN A 196 16.92 37.67 25.76
N SER A 197 15.92 37.80 24.89
CA SER A 197 16.21 38.03 23.45
C SER A 197 15.46 39.25 22.91
N SER A 198 16.17 40.12 22.19
CA SER A 198 15.62 41.24 21.41
C SER A 198 14.94 40.79 20.11
N PHE A 199 14.89 39.47 19.85
CA PHE A 199 14.40 38.86 18.62
C PHE A 199 13.02 38.23 18.85
N VAL A 200 12.04 38.62 18.02
CA VAL A 200 10.68 38.07 18.02
C VAL A 200 10.55 37.15 16.81
N CYS A 201 10.22 35.88 17.03
CA CYS A 201 9.93 34.95 15.94
C CYS A 201 8.64 35.35 15.20
N ASP A 202 8.71 35.40 13.87
CA ASP A 202 7.54 35.63 13.01
C ASP A 202 6.60 34.41 13.07
N ASP A 203 5.43 34.60 13.65
CA ASP A 203 4.43 33.54 13.75
C ASP A 203 3.80 33.18 12.39
N ILE A 204 3.33 31.93 12.27
CA ILE A 204 2.77 31.39 11.03
C ILE A 204 1.59 32.24 10.51
N ALA A 205 0.71 32.75 11.38
CA ALA A 205 -0.41 33.60 10.94
C ALA A 205 0.09 34.92 10.32
N SER A 206 1.08 35.58 10.94
CA SER A 206 1.71 36.79 10.37
C SER A 206 2.36 36.49 9.03
N GLN A 207 3.10 35.37 8.91
CA GLN A 207 3.72 34.95 7.66
C GLN A 207 2.69 34.69 6.54
N LEU A 208 1.49 34.18 6.85
CA LEU A 208 0.43 34.02 5.86
C LEU A 208 0.00 35.35 5.25
N ILE A 209 -0.09 36.41 6.05
CA ILE A 209 -0.46 37.75 5.55
C ILE A 209 0.66 38.32 4.69
N ASP A 210 1.91 38.12 5.08
CA ASP A 210 3.05 38.70 4.36
C ASP A 210 3.36 37.94 3.06
N LYS A 211 3.33 36.61 3.09
CA LYS A 211 3.74 35.74 1.97
C LYS A 211 2.56 35.21 1.15
N GLY A 212 1.41 35.00 1.78
CA GLY A 212 0.20 34.46 1.17
C GLY A 212 -0.78 35.51 0.64
N LEU A 213 -0.43 36.81 0.66
CA LEU A 213 -1.29 37.91 0.21
C LEU A 213 -1.83 37.74 -1.23
N ASP A 214 -1.09 37.00 -2.05
CA ASP A 214 -1.39 36.76 -3.46
C ASP A 214 -2.11 35.42 -3.71
N PHE A 215 -2.32 34.60 -2.67
CA PHE A 215 -3.11 33.38 -2.77
C PHE A 215 -4.55 33.77 -3.06
N LYS A 216 -5.16 33.14 -4.06
CA LYS A 216 -6.49 33.50 -4.54
C LYS A 216 -7.58 32.94 -3.65
N VAL A 217 -7.33 31.79 -3.02
CA VAL A 217 -8.29 31.13 -2.14
C VAL A 217 -7.57 30.62 -0.90
N ILE A 218 -8.06 31.02 0.26
CA ILE A 218 -7.61 30.53 1.56
C ILE A 218 -8.88 30.16 2.34
N LEU A 219 -9.17 28.88 2.48
CA LEU A 219 -10.35 28.39 3.19
C LEU A 219 -9.96 27.37 4.26
N GLY A 220 -10.40 27.60 5.49
CA GLY A 220 -10.21 26.66 6.59
C GLY A 220 -10.66 27.24 7.91
N GLY A 221 -10.11 26.75 9.01
CA GLY A 221 -10.35 27.27 10.36
C GLY A 221 -9.22 28.15 10.88
N GLY A 222 -9.22 28.41 12.18
CA GLY A 222 -8.10 29.04 12.90
C GLY A 222 -8.22 30.55 13.04
N ALA A 223 -9.43 31.12 12.87
CA ALA A 223 -9.63 32.56 12.92
C ALA A 223 -9.05 33.22 14.18
N ARG A 224 -9.06 32.52 15.33
CA ARG A 224 -8.53 33.04 16.61
C ARG A 224 -7.06 33.48 16.53
N HIS A 225 -6.25 32.91 15.64
CA HIS A 225 -4.81 33.23 15.54
C HIS A 225 -4.51 34.59 14.87
N PHE A 226 -5.53 35.28 14.35
CA PHE A 226 -5.39 36.47 13.51
C PHE A 226 -5.74 37.79 14.21
N TYR A 227 -6.27 37.76 15.44
CA TYR A 227 -6.67 38.96 16.17
C TYR A 227 -6.71 38.71 17.69
N GLN A 228 -6.81 39.79 18.46
CA GLN A 228 -7.00 39.76 19.92
C GLN A 228 -8.44 40.14 20.27
N ASN A 229 -8.82 41.38 19.95
CA ASN A 229 -10.12 41.95 20.29
C ASN A 229 -11.10 41.89 19.12
N VAL A 230 -12.38 41.67 19.44
CA VAL A 230 -13.47 41.67 18.46
C VAL A 230 -13.61 43.06 17.80
N SER A 231 -13.88 43.08 16.50
CA SER A 231 -14.14 44.25 15.68
C SER A 231 -15.10 43.91 14.53
N ASP A 232 -15.41 44.88 13.70
CA ASP A 232 -16.25 44.78 12.49
C ASP A 232 -15.74 43.78 11.45
N VAL A 233 -14.43 43.45 11.48
CA VAL A 233 -13.78 42.54 10.52
C VAL A 233 -13.17 41.30 11.19
N THR A 234 -13.73 40.87 12.31
CA THR A 234 -13.34 39.64 13.01
C THR A 234 -14.58 38.82 13.36
N PRO A 235 -14.44 37.51 13.64
CA PRO A 235 -15.49 36.75 14.32
C PRO A 235 -15.92 37.39 15.64
N LYS A 236 -17.12 37.01 16.12
CA LYS A 236 -17.76 37.57 17.32
C LYS A 236 -17.20 37.05 18.66
N THR A 237 -16.14 36.23 18.61
CA THR A 237 -15.45 35.70 19.80
C THR A 237 -14.05 36.33 19.91
N PRO A 238 -13.48 36.55 21.10
CA PRO A 238 -12.09 36.99 21.24
C PRO A 238 -11.10 36.04 20.56
N GLY A 239 -10.01 36.59 20.03
CA GLY A 239 -8.93 35.82 19.44
C GLY A 239 -7.81 35.53 20.45
N SER A 240 -6.77 34.83 20.00
CA SER A 240 -5.64 34.38 20.83
C SER A 240 -4.38 35.23 20.64
N ARG A 241 -4.42 36.30 19.84
CA ARG A 241 -3.28 37.22 19.73
C ARG A 241 -3.10 38.04 21.00
N THR A 242 -1.85 38.43 21.28
CA THR A 242 -1.44 39.21 22.48
C THR A 242 -0.55 40.38 22.13
N ASP A 243 -0.21 40.56 20.85
CA ASP A 243 0.63 41.65 20.32
C ASP A 243 -0.20 42.84 19.81
N GLY A 244 -1.51 42.86 20.07
CA GLY A 244 -2.42 43.89 19.60
C GLY A 244 -2.68 43.90 18.08
N LYS A 245 -2.04 43.02 17.29
CA LYS A 245 -2.23 42.99 15.83
C LYS A 245 -3.61 42.44 15.46
N ASN A 246 -4.20 43.01 14.41
CA ASN A 246 -5.36 42.46 13.72
C ASN A 246 -4.98 42.20 12.26
N LEU A 247 -4.65 40.95 11.97
CA LEU A 247 -4.14 40.49 10.69
C LEU A 247 -5.22 40.53 9.59
N PHE A 248 -6.50 40.44 9.93
CA PHE A 248 -7.59 40.64 8.98
C PHE A 248 -7.67 42.09 8.49
N LYS A 249 -7.53 43.06 9.41
CA LYS A 249 -7.44 44.49 9.06
C LYS A 249 -6.24 44.75 8.15
N GLN A 250 -5.09 44.14 8.46
CA GLN A 250 -3.89 44.25 7.64
C GLN A 250 -4.12 43.69 6.23
N TRP A 251 -4.64 42.46 6.12
CA TRP A 251 -4.94 41.85 4.82
C TRP A 251 -5.93 42.69 3.99
N LEU A 252 -7.04 43.13 4.59
CA LEU A 252 -8.02 43.99 3.91
C LEU A 252 -7.41 45.30 3.43
N SER A 253 -6.58 45.93 4.26
CA SER A 253 -5.85 47.15 3.91
C SER A 253 -4.99 46.93 2.67
N GLU A 254 -4.21 45.84 2.63
CA GLU A 254 -3.36 45.51 1.50
C GLU A 254 -4.14 45.18 0.23
N GLN A 255 -5.24 44.44 0.33
CA GLN A 255 -6.09 44.15 -0.84
C GLN A 255 -6.74 45.43 -1.41
N ARG A 256 -7.19 46.35 -0.55
CA ARG A 256 -7.74 47.66 -0.95
C ARG A 256 -6.68 48.54 -1.61
N LYS A 257 -5.49 48.66 -1.01
CA LYS A 257 -4.36 49.41 -1.58
C LYS A 257 -3.99 48.93 -2.99
N ARG A 258 -4.10 47.62 -3.24
CA ARG A 258 -3.81 47.00 -4.55
C ARG A 258 -5.01 47.01 -5.52
N ASN A 259 -6.12 47.64 -5.17
CA ASN A 259 -7.36 47.69 -5.95
C ASN A 259 -7.87 46.29 -6.39
N ARG A 260 -7.79 45.31 -5.49
CA ARG A 260 -8.16 43.92 -5.79
C ARG A 260 -9.59 43.65 -5.41
N ARG A 261 -10.30 42.85 -6.22
CA ARG A 261 -11.63 42.34 -5.87
C ARG A 261 -11.48 41.21 -4.86
N HIS A 262 -11.85 41.45 -3.61
CA HIS A 262 -11.59 40.54 -2.51
C HIS A 262 -12.84 40.32 -1.64
N ALA A 263 -12.87 39.19 -0.94
CA ALA A 263 -13.87 38.89 0.07
C ALA A 263 -13.20 38.24 1.28
N LEU A 264 -13.55 38.73 2.46
CA LEU A 264 -13.22 38.15 3.75
C LEU A 264 -14.51 37.59 4.36
N VAL A 265 -14.53 36.30 4.72
CA VAL A 265 -15.74 35.63 5.24
C VAL A 265 -15.42 34.78 6.48
N PHE A 266 -16.39 34.62 7.37
CA PHE A 266 -16.21 33.90 8.64
C PHE A 266 -17.25 32.82 8.93
N ASN A 267 -18.24 32.65 8.05
CA ASN A 267 -19.30 31.66 8.21
C ASN A 267 -19.82 31.17 6.85
N PRO A 268 -20.51 30.02 6.79
CA PRO A 268 -21.04 29.47 5.54
C PRO A 268 -22.05 30.39 4.86
N TYR A 269 -22.82 31.16 5.63
CA TYR A 269 -23.84 32.04 5.06
C TYR A 269 -23.21 33.15 4.20
N GLU A 270 -22.17 33.81 4.72
CA GLU A 270 -21.37 34.77 3.96
C GLU A 270 -20.75 34.12 2.73
N LEU A 271 -20.10 32.95 2.91
CA LEU A 271 -19.43 32.22 1.84
C LEU A 271 -20.39 31.88 0.68
N ARG A 272 -21.58 31.36 0.98
CA ARG A 272 -22.59 30.94 -0.01
C ARG A 272 -23.25 32.11 -0.76
N ARG A 273 -23.26 33.31 -0.17
CA ARG A 273 -23.85 34.51 -0.80
C ARG A 273 -22.86 35.29 -1.67
N LEU A 274 -21.59 34.91 -1.69
CA LEU A 274 -20.61 35.55 -2.55
C LEU A 274 -20.96 35.37 -4.02
N ASN A 275 -20.95 36.47 -4.77
CA ASN A 275 -20.90 36.40 -6.22
C ASN A 275 -19.46 36.10 -6.64
N LEU A 276 -19.14 34.81 -6.84
CA LEU A 276 -17.78 34.34 -7.16
C LEU A 276 -17.19 34.98 -8.43
N ASN A 277 -18.03 35.46 -9.36
CA ASN A 277 -17.57 36.17 -10.56
C ASN A 277 -16.95 37.55 -10.26
N LYS A 278 -17.27 38.11 -9.08
CA LYS A 278 -16.79 39.42 -8.61
C LYS A 278 -15.73 39.32 -7.51
N VAL A 279 -15.22 38.13 -7.19
CA VAL A 279 -14.23 37.91 -6.12
C VAL A 279 -13.00 37.20 -6.68
N ASP A 280 -11.85 37.86 -6.69
CA ASP A 280 -10.57 37.29 -7.15
C ASP A 280 -9.69 36.76 -6.02
N TYR A 281 -9.89 37.28 -4.80
CA TYR A 281 -9.18 36.89 -3.59
C TYR A 281 -10.20 36.57 -2.50
N LEU A 282 -10.30 35.30 -2.13
CA LEU A 282 -11.21 34.80 -1.11
C LEU A 282 -10.41 34.32 0.09
N PHE A 283 -10.60 34.99 1.24
CA PHE A 283 -10.07 34.56 2.52
C PHE A 283 -11.22 34.22 3.46
N GLY A 284 -11.40 32.93 3.77
CA GLY A 284 -12.47 32.44 4.61
C GLY A 284 -11.96 31.60 5.78
N LEU A 285 -12.02 32.15 7.00
CA LEU A 285 -11.73 31.39 8.22
C LEU A 285 -13.02 31.08 8.97
N LEU A 286 -13.52 29.87 8.72
CA LEU A 286 -14.90 29.44 8.95
C LEU A 286 -15.12 28.80 10.32
N ALA A 287 -14.09 28.78 11.17
CA ALA A 287 -14.13 28.33 12.55
C ALA A 287 -13.05 29.05 13.39
N PRO A 288 -13.26 29.28 14.70
CA PRO A 288 -12.25 29.86 15.59
C PRO A 288 -10.97 29.01 15.68
N SER A 289 -11.11 27.67 15.69
CA SER A 289 -10.01 26.69 15.66
C SER A 289 -10.16 25.84 14.39
N HIS A 290 -9.80 24.56 14.41
CA HIS A 290 -10.16 23.62 13.34
C HIS A 290 -11.68 23.64 13.06
N LEU A 291 -12.08 23.22 11.86
CA LEU A 291 -13.48 22.88 11.61
C LEU A 291 -13.86 21.66 12.45
N ASP A 292 -15.15 21.55 12.74
CA ASP A 292 -15.72 20.37 13.38
C ASP A 292 -15.59 19.15 12.47
N PHE A 293 -15.50 17.97 13.09
CA PHE A 293 -15.62 16.70 12.38
C PHE A 293 -16.92 16.69 11.56
N ASP A 294 -16.87 16.19 10.34
CA ASP A 294 -17.95 16.09 9.36
C ASP A 294 -19.23 15.52 9.98
N ILE A 295 -19.14 14.44 10.75
CA ILE A 295 -20.30 13.83 11.43
C ILE A 295 -20.91 14.70 12.54
N ARG A 296 -20.19 15.71 13.03
CA ARG A 296 -20.67 16.69 14.02
C ARG A 296 -20.95 18.07 13.43
N ARG A 297 -20.65 18.27 12.14
CA ARG A 297 -20.68 19.57 11.50
C ARG A 297 -22.12 19.98 11.22
N THR A 298 -22.52 21.16 11.68
CA THR A 298 -23.90 21.67 11.49
C THR A 298 -23.94 23.04 10.80
N ASP A 299 -23.04 23.95 11.18
CA ASP A 299 -23.02 25.35 10.74
C ASP A 299 -21.68 25.76 10.09
N GLN A 300 -20.95 24.80 9.52
CA GLN A 300 -19.69 24.99 8.80
C GLN A 300 -19.77 24.30 7.42
N PRO A 301 -19.09 24.80 6.36
CA PRO A 301 -19.17 24.16 5.05
C PRO A 301 -18.44 22.81 5.04
N SER A 302 -18.86 21.91 4.15
CA SER A 302 -18.17 20.63 3.95
C SER A 302 -16.82 20.84 3.24
N LEU A 303 -15.91 19.85 3.35
CA LEU A 303 -14.65 19.88 2.59
C LEU A 303 -14.91 19.95 1.08
N SER A 304 -15.90 19.19 0.61
CA SER A 304 -16.37 19.23 -0.78
C SER A 304 -16.86 20.63 -1.17
N GLU A 305 -17.71 21.27 -0.36
CA GLU A 305 -18.23 22.61 -0.67
C GLU A 305 -17.11 23.64 -0.79
N MET A 306 -16.17 23.67 0.17
CA MET A 306 -15.02 24.58 0.11
C MET A 306 -14.15 24.31 -1.12
N THR A 307 -13.93 23.05 -1.47
CA THR A 307 -13.12 22.66 -2.63
C THR A 307 -13.76 23.10 -3.95
N GLN A 308 -15.06 22.88 -4.11
CA GLN A 308 -15.78 23.32 -5.31
C GLN A 308 -15.74 24.84 -5.49
N ILE A 309 -15.89 25.60 -4.39
CA ILE A 309 -15.77 27.06 -4.41
C ILE A 309 -14.34 27.47 -4.82
N ALA A 310 -13.32 26.82 -4.26
CA ALA A 310 -11.93 27.08 -4.59
C ALA A 310 -11.66 26.87 -6.09
N VAL A 311 -12.08 25.72 -6.63
CA VAL A 311 -11.94 25.41 -8.07
C VAL A 311 -12.65 26.45 -8.94
N LYS A 312 -13.87 26.86 -8.58
CA LYS A 312 -14.62 27.90 -9.32
C LYS A 312 -13.91 29.25 -9.36
N VAL A 313 -13.22 29.65 -8.27
CA VAL A 313 -12.44 30.90 -8.24
C VAL A 313 -11.14 30.74 -9.04
N LEU A 314 -10.40 29.66 -8.81
CA LEU A 314 -9.05 29.42 -9.36
C LEU A 314 -9.05 29.13 -10.87
N SER A 315 -10.03 28.36 -11.36
CA SER A 315 -10.15 27.95 -12.77
C SER A 315 -10.30 29.12 -13.75
N ARG A 316 -10.66 30.30 -13.25
CA ARG A 316 -10.77 31.53 -14.06
C ARG A 316 -9.42 32.04 -14.56
N ASN A 317 -8.30 31.59 -13.98
CA ASN A 317 -6.98 31.94 -14.49
C ASN A 317 -6.66 31.14 -15.76
N PRO A 318 -6.50 31.79 -16.93
CA PRO A 318 -6.19 31.08 -18.17
C PRO A 318 -4.81 30.41 -18.15
N LYS A 319 -3.90 30.82 -17.25
CA LYS A 319 -2.60 30.15 -17.04
C LYS A 319 -2.68 28.87 -16.21
N GLY A 320 -3.82 28.61 -15.58
CA GLY A 320 -4.03 27.46 -14.71
C GLY A 320 -3.85 27.74 -13.22
N TYR A 321 -3.95 26.68 -12.41
CA TYR A 321 -3.91 26.77 -10.95
C TYR A 321 -3.31 25.54 -10.27
N LEU A 322 -2.82 25.74 -9.04
CA LEU A 322 -2.43 24.69 -8.11
C LEU A 322 -3.24 24.83 -6.82
N LEU A 323 -3.98 23.78 -6.45
CA LEU A 323 -4.84 23.76 -5.27
C LEU A 323 -4.39 22.65 -4.30
N LEU A 324 -4.15 23.01 -3.06
CA LEU A 324 -4.02 22.07 -1.94
C LEU A 324 -5.37 21.91 -1.24
N VAL A 325 -5.80 20.67 -1.02
CA VAL A 325 -6.99 20.31 -0.24
C VAL A 325 -6.60 19.33 0.86
N GLU A 326 -6.87 19.65 2.12
CA GLU A 326 -6.50 18.81 3.27
C GLU A 326 -7.74 18.37 4.06
N SER A 327 -7.90 17.06 4.27
CA SER A 327 -8.81 16.49 5.27
C SER A 327 -8.06 16.20 6.56
N GLY A 328 -7.56 17.24 7.23
CA GLY A 328 -6.64 17.07 8.35
C GLY A 328 -7.29 16.71 9.69
N ARG A 329 -8.59 16.44 9.71
CA ARG A 329 -9.28 15.90 10.88
C ARG A 329 -9.19 14.38 10.96
N ILE A 330 -8.74 13.69 9.90
CA ILE A 330 -8.46 12.24 9.92
C ILE A 330 -7.48 11.93 11.05
N ASP A 331 -6.30 12.55 11.02
CA ASP A 331 -5.26 12.46 12.05
C ASP A 331 -5.78 12.78 13.46
N HIS A 332 -6.50 13.89 13.63
CA HIS A 332 -7.08 14.24 14.94
C HIS A 332 -8.02 13.17 15.52
N GLY A 333 -8.77 12.46 14.65
CA GLY A 333 -9.58 11.31 15.04
C GLY A 333 -8.70 10.16 15.52
N HIS A 334 -7.64 9.85 14.78
CA HIS A 334 -6.70 8.77 15.12
C HIS A 334 -5.90 9.07 16.41
N HIS A 335 -5.39 10.29 16.58
CA HIS A 335 -4.71 10.73 17.81
C HIS A 335 -5.56 10.53 19.07
N THR A 336 -6.88 10.59 18.96
CA THR A 336 -7.81 10.39 20.07
C THR A 336 -8.37 8.97 20.17
N ASN A 337 -7.87 8.06 19.33
CA ASN A 337 -8.36 6.70 19.09
C ASN A 337 -9.86 6.65 18.75
N GLN A 338 -10.39 7.65 18.04
CA GLN A 338 -11.80 7.73 17.64
C GLN A 338 -11.93 7.37 16.16
N ALA A 339 -11.81 6.09 15.82
CA ALA A 339 -11.83 5.57 14.46
C ALA A 339 -13.07 6.03 13.68
N LYS A 340 -14.25 6.08 14.31
CA LYS A 340 -15.46 6.58 13.64
C LYS A 340 -15.27 7.98 13.06
N TYR A 341 -14.58 8.88 13.77
CA TYR A 341 -14.28 10.20 13.23
C TYR A 341 -13.28 10.12 12.08
N ALA A 342 -12.14 9.44 12.29
CA ALA A 342 -11.10 9.35 11.27
C ALA A 342 -11.61 8.76 9.94
N LEU A 343 -12.36 7.65 10.02
CA LEU A 343 -12.95 7.00 8.86
C LEU A 343 -14.01 7.86 8.18
N THR A 344 -14.84 8.59 8.94
CA THR A 344 -15.85 9.48 8.34
C THR A 344 -15.21 10.72 7.69
N GLU A 345 -14.13 11.26 8.24
CA GLU A 345 -13.34 12.32 7.58
C GLU A 345 -12.68 11.82 6.29
N THR A 346 -12.31 10.54 6.23
CA THR A 346 -11.81 9.89 5.01
C THR A 346 -12.91 9.82 3.94
N LEU A 347 -14.15 9.48 4.33
CA LEU A 347 -15.31 9.54 3.42
C LEU A 347 -15.71 10.98 3.05
N ALA A 348 -15.41 11.96 3.89
CA ALA A 348 -15.57 13.38 3.55
C ALA A 348 -14.51 13.83 2.51
N LEU A 349 -13.28 13.31 2.59
CA LEU A 349 -12.24 13.49 1.57
C LEU A 349 -12.66 12.86 0.24
N GLU A 350 -13.19 11.64 0.25
CA GLU A 350 -13.72 10.97 -0.94
C GLU A 350 -14.80 11.82 -1.63
N ARG A 351 -15.79 12.31 -0.89
CA ARG A 351 -16.82 13.20 -1.46
C ARG A 351 -16.21 14.47 -2.06
N ALA A 352 -15.16 15.04 -1.45
CA ALA A 352 -14.47 16.19 -1.99
C ALA A 352 -13.74 15.86 -3.30
N VAL A 353 -13.03 14.73 -3.37
CA VAL A 353 -12.38 14.23 -4.58
C VAL A 353 -13.39 14.02 -5.70
N ASN A 354 -14.47 13.27 -5.46
CA ASN A 354 -15.46 12.93 -6.50
C ASN A 354 -16.15 14.18 -7.04
N SER A 355 -16.55 15.09 -6.15
CA SER A 355 -17.13 16.36 -6.56
C SER A 355 -16.17 17.24 -7.36
N THR A 356 -14.86 17.08 -7.14
CA THR A 356 -13.82 17.84 -7.85
C THR A 356 -13.56 17.26 -9.22
N ILE A 357 -13.47 15.92 -9.34
CA ILE A 357 -13.32 15.24 -10.64
C ILE A 357 -14.47 15.63 -11.58
N GLY A 358 -15.70 15.74 -11.08
CA GLY A 358 -16.84 16.22 -11.88
C GLY A 358 -16.79 17.70 -12.30
N LEU A 359 -15.85 18.50 -11.79
CA LEU A 359 -15.71 19.94 -12.10
C LEU A 359 -14.49 20.28 -12.95
N VAL A 360 -13.57 19.35 -13.17
CA VAL A 360 -12.30 19.61 -13.87
C VAL A 360 -12.19 18.78 -15.13
N ASP A 361 -11.49 19.34 -16.13
CA ASP A 361 -11.05 18.59 -17.30
C ASP A 361 -9.79 17.78 -16.90
N THR A 362 -9.95 16.46 -16.77
CA THR A 362 -8.88 15.54 -16.37
C THR A 362 -7.81 15.38 -17.43
N ASP A 363 -8.03 15.76 -18.69
CA ASP A 363 -6.98 15.78 -19.72
C ASP A 363 -6.03 16.98 -19.56
N ARG A 364 -6.41 17.93 -18.69
CA ARG A 364 -5.65 19.15 -18.42
C ARG A 364 -5.35 19.38 -16.94
N THR A 365 -5.78 18.46 -16.08
CA THR A 365 -5.67 18.59 -14.63
C THR A 365 -5.08 17.32 -14.05
N LEU A 366 -3.88 17.42 -13.46
CA LEU A 366 -3.29 16.34 -12.68
C LEU A 366 -3.89 16.37 -11.26
N VAL A 367 -4.50 15.27 -10.83
CA VAL A 367 -5.09 15.15 -9.49
C VAL A 367 -4.37 14.04 -8.73
N LEU A 368 -3.92 14.38 -7.52
CA LEU A 368 -3.24 13.47 -6.59
C LEU A 368 -4.06 13.31 -5.31
N VAL A 369 -4.15 12.10 -4.78
CA VAL A 369 -4.64 11.80 -3.42
C VAL A 369 -3.54 11.04 -2.70
N THR A 370 -3.08 11.56 -1.57
CA THR A 370 -2.06 10.90 -0.74
C THR A 370 -2.24 11.29 0.73
N ALA A 371 -1.35 10.80 1.59
CA ALA A 371 -1.20 11.22 2.97
C ALA A 371 0.19 11.82 3.20
N ASP A 372 0.35 12.52 4.31
CA ASP A 372 1.64 13.00 4.80
C ASP A 372 2.36 11.93 5.63
N HIS A 373 1.63 11.16 6.43
CA HIS A 373 2.11 10.00 7.19
C HIS A 373 1.02 8.97 7.48
N SER A 374 1.44 7.77 7.92
CA SER A 374 0.55 6.74 8.46
C SER A 374 0.17 7.07 9.91
N HIS A 375 -0.77 6.31 10.47
CA HIS A 375 -1.11 6.34 11.89
C HIS A 375 -1.25 4.90 12.39
N GLY A 376 -0.93 4.65 13.67
CA GLY A 376 -1.01 3.31 14.27
C GLY A 376 -2.42 2.78 14.49
N TYR A 377 -3.26 2.80 13.46
CA TYR A 377 -4.62 2.25 13.36
C TYR A 377 -4.58 0.97 12.50
N GLY A 378 -5.36 -0.05 12.84
CA GLY A 378 -5.44 -1.30 12.07
C GLY A 378 -6.84 -1.89 12.00
N VAL A 379 -7.09 -2.66 10.94
CA VAL A 379 -8.28 -3.51 10.78
C VAL A 379 -7.83 -4.97 10.90
N ILE A 380 -8.14 -5.61 12.02
CA ILE A 380 -7.63 -6.94 12.37
C ILE A 380 -8.68 -8.04 12.21
N GLY A 381 -8.20 -9.26 11.96
CA GLY A 381 -9.03 -10.42 11.65
C GLY A 381 -9.52 -11.27 12.83
N TYR A 382 -10.48 -12.17 12.60
CA TYR A 382 -11.01 -12.65 11.31
C TYR A 382 -12.50 -12.36 11.08
N ALA A 383 -12.99 -11.20 11.50
CA ALA A 383 -14.41 -10.83 11.41
C ALA A 383 -15.10 -11.08 10.06
N ASN A 384 -16.37 -11.47 10.11
CA ASN A 384 -17.21 -11.67 8.93
C ASN A 384 -17.36 -10.38 8.09
N ARG A 385 -17.46 -10.51 6.77
CA ARG A 385 -17.62 -9.36 5.84
C ARG A 385 -18.87 -8.51 6.08
N ARG A 386 -19.92 -9.04 6.72
CA ARG A 386 -21.13 -8.26 7.07
C ARG A 386 -21.04 -7.56 8.41
N THR A 387 -20.02 -7.85 9.20
CA THR A 387 -19.80 -7.18 10.48
C THR A 387 -19.42 -5.73 10.22
N ASN A 388 -19.79 -4.81 11.11
CA ASN A 388 -19.38 -3.42 10.96
C ASN A 388 -17.92 -3.28 11.43
N VAL A 389 -17.06 -2.60 10.66
CA VAL A 389 -15.63 -2.43 10.97
C VAL A 389 -15.35 -1.74 12.33
N LEU A 390 -16.33 -1.01 12.88
CA LEU A 390 -16.27 -0.41 14.21
C LEU A 390 -16.79 -1.34 15.32
N GLY A 391 -17.17 -2.57 14.97
CA GLY A 391 -17.72 -3.57 15.86
C GLY A 391 -16.67 -4.46 16.50
N LEU A 392 -17.16 -5.52 17.12
CA LEU A 392 -16.32 -6.58 17.69
C LEU A 392 -15.98 -7.60 16.63
N ASP A 393 -14.83 -8.23 16.79
CA ASP A 393 -14.52 -9.44 16.06
C ASP A 393 -15.46 -10.57 16.50
N ASP A 394 -16.05 -11.26 15.53
CA ASP A 394 -17.05 -12.31 15.74
C ASP A 394 -16.50 -13.73 15.53
N SER A 395 -15.19 -13.88 15.40
CA SER A 395 -14.54 -15.18 15.18
C SER A 395 -14.11 -15.91 16.46
N GLN A 396 -13.66 -15.16 17.48
CA GLN A 396 -13.22 -15.73 18.76
C GLN A 396 -13.19 -14.70 19.90
N LEU A 397 -13.08 -15.20 21.14
CA LEU A 397 -12.70 -14.39 22.31
C LEU A 397 -11.18 -14.40 22.48
N ALA A 398 -10.65 -13.37 23.16
CA ALA A 398 -9.25 -13.34 23.57
C ALA A 398 -8.97 -14.27 24.76
N ASP A 399 -7.69 -14.57 25.01
CA ASP A 399 -7.25 -15.47 26.09
C ASP A 399 -7.54 -14.92 27.50
N ASP A 400 -7.80 -13.62 27.63
CA ASP A 400 -8.29 -12.99 28.86
C ASP A 400 -9.80 -13.18 29.10
N GLY A 401 -10.52 -13.74 28.12
CA GLY A 401 -11.96 -14.00 28.15
C GLY A 401 -12.83 -12.85 27.64
N HIS A 402 -12.23 -11.73 27.20
CA HIS A 402 -12.97 -10.58 26.67
C HIS A 402 -13.02 -10.60 25.14
N PRO A 403 -14.09 -10.08 24.51
CA PRO A 403 -14.08 -9.78 23.07
C PRO A 403 -13.05 -8.69 22.76
N TYR A 404 -12.75 -8.52 21.47
CA TYR A 404 -11.86 -7.47 20.97
C TYR A 404 -12.47 -6.79 19.74
N LEU A 405 -11.98 -5.60 19.41
CA LEU A 405 -12.51 -4.79 18.32
C LEU A 405 -11.88 -5.21 16.99
N ILE A 406 -12.58 -4.97 15.89
CA ILE A 406 -12.01 -5.10 14.54
C ILE A 406 -11.04 -3.93 14.27
N SER A 407 -11.39 -2.75 14.78
CA SER A 407 -10.64 -1.51 14.65
C SER A 407 -9.90 -1.21 15.95
N ASP A 408 -8.57 -1.26 15.94
CA ASP A 408 -7.73 -1.00 17.13
C ASP A 408 -6.56 -0.07 16.82
N TYR A 409 -5.88 0.37 17.88
CA TYR A 409 -4.70 1.24 17.81
C TYR A 409 -3.49 0.63 18.54
N PHE A 410 -2.28 1.01 18.11
CA PHE A 410 -1.08 0.67 18.88
C PHE A 410 -0.88 1.57 20.09
N SER A 411 -1.34 2.82 20.03
CA SER A 411 -1.13 3.78 21.11
C SER A 411 -2.23 4.82 21.17
N GLY A 412 -2.38 5.42 22.36
CA GLY A 412 -3.23 6.57 22.57
C GLY A 412 -4.17 6.45 23.76
N PRO A 413 -5.16 7.35 23.87
CA PRO A 413 -5.99 7.49 25.05
C PRO A 413 -7.06 6.39 25.20
N GLY A 414 -7.12 5.43 24.27
CA GLY A 414 -7.93 4.22 24.37
C GLY A 414 -7.28 3.07 25.13
N ALA A 415 -6.01 3.18 25.52
CA ALA A 415 -5.31 2.15 26.27
C ALA A 415 -5.66 2.16 27.77
N SER A 416 -5.60 0.98 28.39
CA SER A 416 -5.59 0.82 29.85
C SER A 416 -4.25 1.25 30.43
N SER A 417 -4.25 2.03 31.51
CA SER A 417 -3.04 2.43 32.26
C SER A 417 -3.07 1.86 33.67
N GLY A 418 -2.02 1.12 34.05
CA GLY A 418 -1.89 0.53 35.40
C GLY A 418 -2.93 -0.53 35.76
N LYS A 419 -3.69 -1.03 34.77
CA LYS A 419 -4.73 -2.06 34.95
C LYS A 419 -4.78 -3.00 33.73
N PRO A 420 -5.38 -4.19 33.85
CA PRO A 420 -5.59 -5.08 32.73
C PRO A 420 -6.40 -4.47 31.59
N ARG A 421 -6.34 -5.10 30.41
CA ARG A 421 -7.18 -4.73 29.26
C ARG A 421 -8.65 -4.79 29.66
N GLU A 422 -9.39 -3.73 29.32
CA GLU A 422 -10.82 -3.65 29.62
C GLU A 422 -11.66 -4.39 28.58
N THR A 423 -12.86 -4.82 28.97
CA THR A 423 -13.86 -5.31 28.02
C THR A 423 -14.37 -4.16 27.15
N PRO A 424 -14.37 -4.27 25.81
CA PRO A 424 -15.05 -3.29 24.96
C PRO A 424 -16.52 -3.11 25.37
N SER A 425 -16.99 -1.87 25.41
CA SER A 425 -18.40 -1.55 25.73
C SER A 425 -19.34 -1.95 24.59
N VAL A 426 -19.78 -3.20 24.59
CA VAL A 426 -20.66 -3.79 23.58
C VAL A 426 -21.91 -2.92 23.37
N GLY A 427 -22.22 -2.59 22.11
CA GLY A 427 -23.35 -1.72 21.73
C GLY A 427 -23.03 -0.22 21.69
N ARG A 428 -22.00 0.25 22.41
CA ARG A 428 -21.53 1.64 22.38
C ARG A 428 -20.40 1.91 21.39
N THR A 429 -19.84 0.85 20.78
CA THR A 429 -18.70 0.95 19.85
C THR A 429 -19.00 1.83 18.62
N PHE A 430 -20.29 2.02 18.30
CA PHE A 430 -20.77 2.87 17.21
C PHE A 430 -21.05 4.32 17.62
N GLU A 431 -20.93 4.68 18.90
CA GLU A 431 -21.19 6.03 19.38
C GLU A 431 -20.16 7.05 18.88
N ASN A 432 -20.61 8.28 18.70
CA ASN A 432 -19.73 9.38 18.32
C ASN A 432 -18.74 9.69 19.46
N GLY A 433 -17.48 9.32 19.25
CA GLY A 433 -16.40 9.57 20.18
C GLY A 433 -16.04 8.40 21.09
N TYR A 434 -16.62 7.21 20.84
CA TYR A 434 -16.08 5.97 21.36
C TYR A 434 -14.59 5.86 21.00
N ARG A 435 -13.77 5.47 21.98
CA ARG A 435 -12.33 5.28 21.79
C ARG A 435 -12.06 3.80 21.63
N GLN A 436 -11.53 3.41 20.47
CA GLN A 436 -11.01 2.08 20.22
C GLN A 436 -9.83 1.78 21.16
N GLN A 437 -9.58 0.51 21.44
CA GLN A 437 -8.55 0.13 22.41
C GLN A 437 -7.15 0.40 21.83
N ALA A 438 -6.18 0.59 22.73
CA ALA A 438 -4.79 0.74 22.34
C ALA A 438 -3.83 0.00 23.27
N LEU A 439 -2.68 -0.45 22.76
CA LEU A 439 -1.64 -1.11 23.57
C LEU A 439 -0.95 -0.13 24.52
N ILE A 440 -0.47 1.00 23.99
CA ILE A 440 0.42 1.91 24.70
C ILE A 440 -0.38 3.13 25.22
N PRO A 441 -0.45 3.35 26.54
CA PRO A 441 -1.23 4.45 27.11
C PRO A 441 -0.54 5.79 26.91
N LEU A 442 -0.94 6.51 25.86
CA LEU A 442 -0.47 7.86 25.59
C LEU A 442 -1.63 8.84 25.65
N ARG A 443 -1.34 10.11 25.95
CA ARG A 443 -2.36 11.18 25.90
C ARG A 443 -2.93 11.35 24.49
N ARG A 444 -2.11 11.13 23.47
CA ARG A 444 -2.46 11.09 22.05
C ARG A 444 -1.76 9.91 21.43
N GLY A 445 -2.45 9.19 20.54
CA GLY A 445 -1.81 8.13 19.75
C GLY A 445 -0.71 8.72 18.89
N VAL A 446 0.41 8.03 18.74
CA VAL A 446 1.48 8.43 17.83
C VAL A 446 1.20 7.96 16.40
N HIS A 447 1.83 8.62 15.44
CA HIS A 447 1.84 8.20 14.04
C HIS A 447 2.54 6.84 13.87
N ALA A 448 2.54 6.32 12.64
CA ALA A 448 3.24 5.09 12.27
C ALA A 448 4.16 5.31 11.06
N ALA A 449 5.17 4.44 10.91
CA ALA A 449 6.20 4.59 9.87
C ALA A 449 5.82 3.93 8.54
N ASP A 450 4.64 3.32 8.44
CA ASP A 450 4.22 2.63 7.22
C ASP A 450 4.22 3.60 6.03
N ASP A 451 4.60 3.08 4.87
CA ASP A 451 4.46 3.84 3.63
C ASP A 451 2.98 4.12 3.36
N VAL A 452 2.69 5.28 2.80
CA VAL A 452 1.31 5.70 2.52
C VAL A 452 0.97 5.61 1.04
N PRO A 453 -0.23 5.17 0.65
CA PRO A 453 -0.65 5.15 -0.74
C PRO A 453 -0.73 6.55 -1.37
N LEU A 454 -0.30 6.67 -2.63
CA LEU A 454 -0.56 7.82 -3.50
C LEU A 454 -1.31 7.36 -4.74
N TYR A 455 -2.45 7.98 -5.02
CA TYR A 455 -3.26 7.75 -6.22
C TYR A 455 -3.18 8.95 -7.15
N ALA A 456 -3.06 8.72 -8.46
CA ALA A 456 -2.92 9.79 -9.44
C ALA A 456 -3.76 9.58 -10.71
N THR A 457 -4.31 10.67 -11.26
CA THR A 457 -5.01 10.71 -12.55
C THR A 457 -4.74 12.02 -13.30
N GLY A 458 -4.90 12.04 -14.62
CA GLY A 458 -4.60 13.18 -15.50
C GLY A 458 -3.16 13.19 -16.03
N PRO A 459 -2.71 14.25 -16.74
CA PRO A 459 -1.40 14.26 -17.40
C PRO A 459 -0.25 14.05 -16.41
N PHE A 460 0.77 13.29 -16.81
CA PHE A 460 1.94 12.95 -15.99
C PHE A 460 1.66 12.09 -14.74
N ASN A 461 0.47 11.49 -14.59
CA ASN A 461 0.21 10.53 -13.49
C ASN A 461 1.26 9.42 -13.41
N GLN A 462 1.82 9.01 -14.56
CA GLN A 462 2.81 7.94 -14.62
C GLN A 462 4.16 8.31 -14.01
N LEU A 463 4.38 9.53 -13.53
CA LEU A 463 5.52 9.85 -12.67
C LEU A 463 5.50 9.02 -11.37
N PHE A 464 4.33 8.57 -10.95
CA PHE A 464 4.09 7.84 -9.70
C PHE A 464 3.88 6.34 -9.94
N HIS A 465 4.63 5.72 -10.85
CA HIS A 465 4.46 4.30 -11.19
C HIS A 465 5.18 3.33 -10.23
N ARG A 466 6.14 3.82 -9.44
CA ARG A 466 6.93 3.05 -8.47
C ARG A 466 6.85 3.69 -7.08
N PRO A 467 7.32 3.04 -6.01
CA PRO A 467 7.49 3.69 -4.71
C PRO A 467 8.40 4.93 -4.84
N VAL A 468 8.06 5.98 -4.11
CA VAL A 468 8.77 7.25 -4.15
C VAL A 468 9.00 7.79 -2.74
N ASP A 469 10.02 8.63 -2.60
CA ASP A 469 10.16 9.43 -1.39
C ASP A 469 9.14 10.58 -1.38
N ASN A 470 8.62 10.97 -0.20
CA ASN A 470 7.67 12.10 -0.12
C ASN A 470 8.24 13.43 -0.68
N THR A 471 9.56 13.63 -0.70
CA THR A 471 10.17 14.79 -1.36
C THR A 471 9.96 14.81 -2.87
N PHE A 472 9.86 13.64 -3.52
CA PHE A 472 9.67 13.54 -4.96
C PHE A 472 8.34 14.13 -5.42
N VAL A 473 7.30 14.10 -4.59
CA VAL A 473 5.98 14.69 -4.92
C VAL A 473 6.11 16.19 -5.25
N ALA A 474 6.96 16.92 -4.53
CA ALA A 474 7.24 18.33 -4.82
C ALA A 474 7.94 18.50 -6.18
N TYR A 475 8.94 17.68 -6.48
CA TYR A 475 9.69 17.75 -7.74
C TYR A 475 8.87 17.30 -8.94
N ALA A 476 8.09 16.23 -8.81
CA ALA A 476 7.12 15.78 -9.81
C ALA A 476 6.09 16.87 -10.10
N THR A 477 5.64 17.59 -9.07
CA THR A 477 4.75 18.76 -9.23
C THR A 477 5.43 19.88 -10.02
N MET A 478 6.65 20.26 -9.62
CA MET A 478 7.40 21.32 -10.31
C MET A 478 7.71 20.95 -11.77
N PHE A 479 8.08 19.69 -12.03
CA PHE A 479 8.36 19.17 -13.35
C PHE A 479 7.10 19.20 -14.24
N SER A 480 5.98 18.68 -13.73
CA SER A 480 4.71 18.62 -14.47
C SER A 480 4.19 20.02 -14.83
N LEU A 481 4.27 20.98 -13.88
CA LEU A 481 3.78 22.35 -14.07
C LEU A 481 4.82 23.34 -14.61
N CYS A 482 6.02 22.87 -14.99
CA CYS A 482 7.10 23.72 -15.51
C CYS A 482 7.50 24.86 -14.54
N LEU A 483 7.68 24.51 -13.27
CA LEU A 483 8.02 25.41 -12.16
C LEU A 483 9.50 25.28 -11.78
N GLY A 484 10.01 26.32 -11.14
CA GLY A 484 11.35 26.32 -10.53
C GLY A 484 12.45 25.88 -11.51
N PRO A 485 13.24 24.85 -11.15
CA PRO A 485 14.36 24.40 -11.98
C PRO A 485 13.92 23.74 -13.30
N TYR A 486 12.66 23.35 -13.45
CA TYR A 486 12.15 22.63 -14.62
C TYR A 486 11.46 23.54 -15.65
N THR A 487 11.63 24.86 -15.53
CA THR A 487 11.07 25.82 -16.49
C THR A 487 11.61 25.64 -17.91
N ASN A 488 12.78 25.01 -18.04
CA ASN A 488 13.45 24.75 -19.31
C ASN A 488 13.30 23.30 -19.82
N GLU A 489 12.41 22.51 -19.23
CA GLU A 489 12.19 21.15 -19.73
C GLU A 489 11.53 21.17 -21.12
N PRO A 490 11.84 20.21 -22.00
CA PRO A 490 11.35 20.26 -23.38
C PRO A 490 9.83 20.26 -23.54
N HIS A 491 9.08 19.63 -22.62
CA HIS A 491 7.62 19.66 -22.62
C HIS A 491 7.05 21.04 -22.25
N CYS A 492 7.86 21.93 -21.69
CA CYS A 492 7.46 23.29 -21.30
C CYS A 492 7.45 24.30 -22.45
N PHE A 493 8.09 23.98 -23.59
CA PHE A 493 8.33 24.95 -24.67
C PHE A 493 7.54 24.75 -25.95
N ARG A 494 6.81 23.65 -26.12
CA ARG A 494 6.27 23.32 -27.46
C ARG A 494 4.94 24.00 -27.77
N GLN A 495 5.05 25.02 -28.64
CA GLN A 495 4.65 24.86 -30.04
C GLN A 495 5.94 24.65 -30.88
N ASN A 496 6.14 23.47 -31.47
CA ASN A 496 7.18 23.11 -32.47
C ASN A 496 8.69 23.25 -32.13
N ALA A 497 9.38 22.14 -31.82
CA ALA A 497 10.81 21.96 -32.16
C ALA A 497 11.26 20.49 -31.99
N THR A 498 11.99 19.91 -32.95
CA THR A 498 12.65 18.58 -32.91
C THR A 498 13.82 18.51 -31.92
N PHE A 499 14.05 17.34 -31.32
CA PHE A 499 15.00 17.13 -30.22
C PHE A 499 16.43 16.83 -30.68
N SER A 500 17.43 17.31 -29.92
CA SER A 500 18.82 16.81 -29.92
C SER A 500 19.24 16.55 -28.47
N THR A 501 19.77 15.37 -28.18
CA THR A 501 20.15 14.91 -26.84
C THR A 501 21.61 15.27 -26.55
N VAL A 502 21.89 15.88 -25.40
CA VAL A 502 23.25 16.01 -24.85
C VAL A 502 23.26 15.36 -23.46
N ILE A 503 24.19 14.42 -23.25
CA ILE A 503 24.32 13.60 -22.05
C ILE A 503 25.50 14.12 -21.22
N GLY A 504 25.27 14.32 -19.92
CA GLY A 504 26.31 14.47 -18.91
C GLY A 504 25.96 13.60 -17.70
N LEU A 505 26.80 12.59 -17.42
CA LEU A 505 26.67 11.71 -16.27
C LEU A 505 27.54 12.21 -15.11
N ALA A 506 26.96 12.32 -13.93
CA ALA A 506 27.71 12.34 -12.68
C ALA A 506 26.96 11.48 -11.65
N ARG A 507 27.63 10.43 -11.16
CA ARG A 507 27.24 9.68 -9.96
C ARG A 507 27.90 10.33 -8.75
N ALA A 508 27.20 10.36 -7.63
CA ALA A 508 27.77 10.72 -6.35
C ALA A 508 27.53 9.56 -5.38
N ASP A 509 28.61 8.91 -4.98
CA ASP A 509 28.71 8.08 -3.79
C ASP A 509 29.55 8.88 -2.78
N ASP A 510 28.95 9.36 -1.68
CA ASP A 510 29.54 9.31 -0.32
C ASP A 510 28.54 9.82 0.73
N VAL A 511 28.59 9.27 1.94
CA VAL A 511 27.62 9.55 3.03
C VAL A 511 28.28 10.36 4.13
N SER A 512 27.91 11.64 4.23
CA SER A 512 27.85 12.37 5.51
C SER A 512 26.39 12.77 5.77
N ASP A 513 26.04 13.46 6.86
CA ASP A 513 24.66 13.72 7.33
C ASP A 513 23.86 14.68 6.40
N GLU A 514 23.69 14.27 5.14
CA GLU A 514 23.18 15.03 3.98
C GLU A 514 21.65 15.02 3.88
N SER A 515 20.95 14.27 4.74
CA SER A 515 19.49 14.12 4.68
C SER A 515 18.72 15.44 4.94
N MET A 516 19.36 16.43 5.57
CA MET A 516 18.82 17.77 5.81
C MET A 516 19.25 18.82 4.77
N ASN A 517 20.03 18.41 3.77
CA ASN A 517 20.49 19.27 2.70
C ASN A 517 19.52 19.20 1.52
N TYR A 518 19.02 20.36 1.09
CA TYR A 518 18.13 20.51 -0.07
C TYR A 518 18.74 19.91 -1.36
N ALA A 519 20.06 20.04 -1.56
CA ALA A 519 20.74 19.56 -2.76
C ALA A 519 20.62 18.03 -2.93
N THR A 520 20.63 17.28 -1.83
CA THR A 520 20.53 15.81 -1.80
C THR A 520 19.22 15.35 -2.43
N TRP A 521 18.10 15.87 -1.93
CA TRP A 521 16.76 15.50 -2.40
C TRP A 521 16.49 15.99 -3.82
N LYS A 522 17.04 17.16 -4.18
CA LYS A 522 17.00 17.65 -5.56
C LYS A 522 17.73 16.69 -6.52
N ASN A 523 18.90 16.19 -6.14
CA ASN A 523 19.66 15.27 -6.98
C ASN A 523 18.96 13.92 -7.13
N ALA A 524 18.46 13.35 -6.02
CA ALA A 524 17.70 12.11 -6.03
C ALA A 524 16.42 12.24 -6.90
N ALA A 525 15.66 13.33 -6.75
CA ALA A 525 14.49 13.56 -7.58
C ALA A 525 14.82 13.77 -9.06
N ASN A 526 15.90 14.47 -9.37
CA ASN A 526 16.38 14.62 -10.75
C ASN A 526 16.80 13.28 -11.37
N GLU A 527 17.38 12.37 -10.60
CA GLU A 527 17.64 11.01 -11.07
C GLU A 527 16.35 10.28 -11.42
N GLN A 528 15.34 10.32 -10.55
CA GLN A 528 14.04 9.71 -10.84
C GLN A 528 13.32 10.34 -12.04
N ILE A 529 13.41 11.67 -12.21
CA ILE A 529 12.87 12.35 -13.39
C ILE A 529 13.63 11.92 -14.65
N ARG A 530 14.95 11.81 -14.60
CA ARG A 530 15.74 11.32 -15.74
C ARG A 530 15.39 9.88 -16.07
N ASP A 531 15.24 9.01 -15.08
CA ASP A 531 14.78 7.63 -15.27
C ASP A 531 13.43 7.62 -15.97
N PHE A 532 12.47 8.43 -15.49
CA PHE A 532 11.16 8.56 -16.13
C PHE A 532 11.28 9.08 -17.56
N GLN A 533 12.07 10.12 -17.81
CA GLN A 533 12.28 10.70 -19.14
C GLN A 533 12.94 9.72 -20.12
N GLN A 534 13.79 8.82 -19.62
CA GLN A 534 14.43 7.76 -20.39
C GLN A 534 13.57 6.49 -20.48
N SER A 535 12.56 6.37 -19.60
CA SER A 535 11.69 5.21 -19.57
C SER A 535 10.85 5.16 -20.86
N PRO A 536 10.46 3.95 -21.29
CA PRO A 536 9.47 3.80 -22.35
C PRO A 536 8.18 4.57 -22.09
N ILE A 537 7.85 4.90 -20.84
CA ILE A 537 6.62 5.61 -20.48
C ILE A 537 6.62 7.08 -20.98
N TYR A 538 7.78 7.74 -21.10
CA TYR A 538 7.88 9.17 -21.49
C TYR A 538 8.16 9.40 -22.98
N GLY A 539 8.83 8.47 -23.67
CA GLY A 539 9.20 8.59 -25.09
C GLY A 539 8.18 7.98 -26.07
N PRO A 540 8.29 8.22 -27.40
CA PRO A 540 7.49 7.49 -28.39
C PRO A 540 7.82 6.00 -28.34
N VAL A 541 6.85 5.19 -27.91
CA VAL A 541 6.99 3.75 -27.75
C VAL A 541 6.80 3.03 -29.08
N TYR A 542 7.88 2.42 -29.57
CA TYR A 542 7.82 1.24 -30.43
C TYR A 542 8.15 -0.03 -29.61
N ASN A 543 7.60 -0.18 -28.41
CA ASN A 543 7.59 -1.48 -27.76
C ASN A 543 6.44 -2.29 -28.35
N LYS A 544 6.81 -3.33 -29.12
CA LYS A 544 5.92 -4.45 -29.36
C LYS A 544 5.55 -5.01 -27.97
N ILE A 545 4.32 -4.79 -27.52
CA ILE A 545 3.78 -5.57 -26.41
C ILE A 545 3.95 -7.02 -26.79
N ARG A 546 4.77 -7.72 -26.01
CA ARG A 546 5.08 -9.12 -26.23
C ARG A 546 4.80 -9.88 -24.94
N PRO A 547 4.17 -11.06 -25.03
CA PRO A 547 3.97 -11.88 -23.87
C PRO A 547 5.34 -12.27 -23.29
N PRO A 548 5.52 -12.25 -21.96
CA PRO A 548 6.66 -12.87 -21.33
C PRO A 548 6.71 -14.35 -21.69
N LYS A 549 7.93 -14.86 -21.86
CA LYS A 549 8.17 -16.30 -21.99
C LYS A 549 8.10 -16.97 -20.62
N ASN A 550 8.63 -16.31 -19.58
CA ASN A 550 8.68 -16.85 -18.24
C ASN A 550 7.99 -15.91 -17.26
N MET A 551 7.46 -16.47 -16.18
CA MET A 551 6.98 -15.68 -15.05
C MET A 551 7.46 -16.27 -13.72
N ILE A 552 7.88 -15.40 -12.80
CA ILE A 552 8.21 -15.76 -11.42
C ILE A 552 7.34 -14.94 -10.48
N LEU A 553 6.57 -15.62 -9.65
CA LEU A 553 5.71 -15.02 -8.63
C LEU A 553 6.32 -15.29 -7.25
N PHE A 554 6.74 -14.23 -6.58
CA PHE A 554 7.22 -14.24 -5.21
C PHE A 554 6.07 -13.87 -4.28
N VAL A 555 5.77 -14.74 -3.32
CA VAL A 555 4.75 -14.50 -2.29
C VAL A 555 5.40 -14.48 -0.93
N GLY A 556 5.40 -13.33 -0.27
CA GLY A 556 5.70 -13.25 1.16
C GLY A 556 4.41 -13.49 1.93
N ASP A 557 4.26 -14.67 2.55
CA ASP A 557 3.09 -14.99 3.36
C ASP A 557 3.02 -14.02 4.55
N GLY A 558 1.94 -13.25 4.68
CA GLY A 558 1.81 -12.20 5.71
C GLY A 558 2.70 -10.95 5.52
N LEU A 559 3.21 -10.69 4.31
CA LEU A 559 4.08 -9.54 4.00
C LEU A 559 3.29 -8.23 3.86
N SER A 560 2.92 -7.61 4.98
CA SER A 560 2.26 -6.30 5.01
C SER A 560 3.17 -5.14 4.59
N SER A 561 2.60 -3.97 4.32
CA SER A 561 3.37 -2.74 4.12
C SER A 561 4.22 -2.38 5.35
N SER A 562 3.69 -2.64 6.55
CA SER A 562 4.43 -2.43 7.81
C SER A 562 5.61 -3.39 7.95
N THR A 563 5.48 -4.65 7.50
CA THR A 563 6.57 -5.63 7.46
C THR A 563 7.66 -5.23 6.47
N ILE A 564 7.29 -4.71 5.29
CA ILE A 564 8.24 -4.17 4.31
C ILE A 564 9.04 -3.00 4.91
N THR A 565 8.36 -2.02 5.52
CA THR A 565 9.03 -0.91 6.22
C THR A 565 9.94 -1.41 7.35
N GLY A 566 9.46 -2.34 8.19
CA GLY A 566 10.24 -2.93 9.27
C GLY A 566 11.50 -3.64 8.75
N ALA A 567 11.39 -4.39 7.65
CA ALA A 567 12.52 -5.09 7.03
C ALA A 567 13.50 -4.11 6.38
N ARG A 568 13.01 -3.02 5.78
CA ARG A 568 13.84 -1.92 5.28
C ARG A 568 14.69 -1.31 6.41
N TYR A 569 14.10 -1.08 7.57
CA TYR A 569 14.81 -0.53 8.72
C TYR A 569 15.75 -1.54 9.38
N LEU A 570 15.40 -2.83 9.38
CA LEU A 570 16.32 -3.89 9.77
C LEU A 570 17.53 -3.97 8.82
N LYS A 571 17.31 -3.89 7.50
CA LYS A 571 18.37 -3.83 6.48
C LYS A 571 19.28 -2.62 6.72
N ALA A 572 18.71 -1.45 7.00
CA ALA A 572 19.48 -0.26 7.33
C ALA A 572 20.39 -0.47 8.54
N ALA A 573 19.81 -1.00 9.63
CA ALA A 573 20.55 -1.29 10.86
C ALA A 573 21.68 -2.31 10.63
N ASN A 574 21.43 -3.38 9.87
CA ASN A 574 22.44 -4.38 9.51
C ASN A 574 23.59 -3.80 8.66
N MET A 575 23.35 -2.67 7.97
CA MET A 575 24.34 -1.96 7.15
C MET A 575 24.96 -0.75 7.88
N ASN A 576 24.66 -0.54 9.17
CA ASN A 576 25.02 0.67 9.93
C ASN A 576 24.57 1.99 9.25
N LYS A 577 23.43 1.95 8.55
CA LYS A 577 22.78 3.10 7.92
C LYS A 577 21.55 3.54 8.73
N SER A 578 21.11 4.78 8.52
CA SER A 578 19.89 5.27 9.15
C SER A 578 18.66 4.67 8.46
N ALA A 579 17.59 4.45 9.21
CA ALA A 579 16.28 4.12 8.65
C ALA A 579 15.90 5.08 7.51
N GLY A 580 15.40 4.54 6.40
CA GLY A 580 15.04 5.32 5.20
C GLY A 580 16.18 5.58 4.21
N GLU A 581 17.45 5.23 4.52
CA GLU A 581 18.59 5.36 3.59
C GLU A 581 18.79 4.13 2.68
N VAL A 582 18.00 3.09 2.88
CA VAL A 582 18.01 1.86 2.07
C VAL A 582 16.58 1.51 1.70
N VAL A 583 16.43 0.75 0.63
CA VAL A 583 15.18 0.13 0.20
C VAL A 583 15.41 -1.37 -0.03
N LEU A 584 14.35 -2.17 -0.09
CA LEU A 584 14.39 -3.53 -0.59
C LEU A 584 14.48 -3.50 -2.12
N ASP A 585 15.17 -4.48 -2.71
CA ASP A 585 15.53 -4.43 -4.14
C ASP A 585 14.31 -4.35 -5.09
N TRP A 586 13.17 -4.96 -4.72
CA TRP A 586 11.94 -4.88 -5.52
C TRP A 586 11.23 -3.53 -5.42
N GLU A 587 11.53 -2.69 -4.43
CA GLU A 587 10.93 -1.36 -4.31
C GLU A 587 11.45 -0.40 -5.39
N LEU A 588 12.53 -0.77 -6.08
CA LEU A 588 13.06 -0.04 -7.23
C LEU A 588 12.41 -0.45 -8.57
N TRP A 589 11.49 -1.42 -8.54
CA TRP A 589 10.83 -1.92 -9.75
C TRP A 589 9.90 -0.87 -10.35
N PRO A 590 9.71 -0.91 -11.69
CA PRO A 590 8.98 0.13 -12.42
C PRO A 590 7.46 0.09 -12.23
N ILE A 591 6.91 -0.83 -11.43
CA ILE A 591 5.48 -0.88 -11.13
C ILE A 591 5.30 -1.25 -9.65
N VAL A 592 4.44 -0.49 -8.96
CA VAL A 592 3.82 -0.88 -7.70
C VAL A 592 2.30 -0.76 -7.81
N SER A 593 1.60 -1.64 -7.09
CA SER A 593 0.15 -1.74 -6.96
C SER A 593 -0.23 -2.02 -5.51
N LEU A 594 -1.52 -1.95 -5.22
CA LEU A 594 -2.14 -2.42 -3.97
C LEU A 594 -3.16 -3.52 -4.30
N VAL A 595 -3.17 -4.56 -3.47
CA VAL A 595 -4.01 -5.74 -3.66
C VAL A 595 -5.01 -5.85 -2.50
N HIS A 596 -6.30 -5.87 -2.82
CA HIS A 596 -7.37 -6.12 -1.85
C HIS A 596 -7.44 -7.62 -1.51
N THR A 597 -7.42 -7.96 -0.22
CA THR A 597 -7.17 -9.34 0.22
C THR A 597 -8.36 -10.07 0.83
N PHE A 598 -9.51 -9.44 1.06
CA PHE A 598 -10.69 -10.09 1.68
C PHE A 598 -11.06 -11.46 1.07
N SER A 599 -11.56 -12.40 1.86
CA SER A 599 -12.01 -13.72 1.37
C SER A 599 -13.48 -13.69 0.98
N ALA A 600 -14.10 -14.81 0.58
CA ALA A 600 -15.54 -14.80 0.30
C ALA A 600 -16.37 -14.44 1.54
N ASN A 601 -15.92 -14.81 2.75
CA ASN A 601 -16.68 -14.71 3.99
C ASN A 601 -16.06 -13.83 5.09
N SER A 602 -14.80 -13.41 4.99
CA SER A 602 -14.12 -12.61 6.03
C SER A 602 -13.46 -11.35 5.45
N MET A 603 -13.46 -10.28 6.26
CA MET A 603 -12.75 -9.03 5.95
C MET A 603 -11.25 -9.23 5.84
N THR A 604 -10.74 -10.14 6.65
CA THR A 604 -9.33 -10.52 6.73
C THR A 604 -9.22 -11.95 6.24
N THR A 605 -8.52 -12.17 5.14
CA THR A 605 -8.33 -13.54 4.63
C THR A 605 -7.28 -14.29 5.43
N GLU A 606 -7.35 -15.62 5.36
CA GLU A 606 -6.23 -16.50 5.69
C GLU A 606 -5.58 -17.05 4.41
N SER A 607 -4.42 -17.70 4.55
CA SER A 607 -3.55 -18.07 3.42
C SER A 607 -4.20 -19.01 2.40
N ALA A 608 -5.12 -19.92 2.78
CA ALA A 608 -5.74 -20.85 1.82
C ALA A 608 -6.73 -20.16 0.87
N ALA A 609 -7.64 -19.35 1.41
CA ALA A 609 -8.55 -18.56 0.60
C ALA A 609 -7.81 -17.50 -0.21
N ALA A 610 -6.76 -16.89 0.37
CA ALA A 610 -5.90 -15.92 -0.31
C ALA A 610 -5.14 -16.55 -1.49
N ALA A 611 -4.48 -17.69 -1.26
CA ALA A 611 -3.75 -18.42 -2.29
C ALA A 611 -4.67 -18.97 -3.38
N THR A 612 -5.89 -19.39 -3.02
CA THR A 612 -6.92 -19.75 -4.01
C THR A 612 -7.26 -18.55 -4.89
N ALA A 613 -7.38 -17.34 -4.34
CA ALA A 613 -7.60 -16.16 -5.16
C ALA A 613 -6.39 -15.83 -6.05
N LEU A 614 -5.18 -15.81 -5.48
CA LEU A 614 -3.93 -15.47 -6.18
C LEU A 614 -3.58 -16.43 -7.32
N PHE A 615 -3.88 -17.73 -7.17
CA PHE A 615 -3.47 -18.75 -8.13
C PHE A 615 -4.61 -19.34 -8.95
N CYS A 616 -5.85 -19.30 -8.45
CA CYS A 616 -7.01 -19.89 -9.13
C CYS A 616 -8.02 -18.83 -9.62
N GLY A 617 -7.82 -17.55 -9.31
CA GLY A 617 -8.61 -16.44 -9.86
C GLY A 617 -10.05 -16.36 -9.35
N THR A 618 -10.34 -16.94 -8.18
CA THR A 618 -11.65 -16.88 -7.54
C THR A 618 -11.54 -16.81 -6.03
N LYS A 619 -12.48 -16.12 -5.37
CA LYS A 619 -12.60 -16.14 -3.91
C LYS A 619 -13.23 -17.45 -3.43
N THR A 620 -12.87 -17.84 -2.21
CA THR A 620 -13.49 -18.96 -1.48
C THR A 620 -13.59 -18.64 0.02
N VAL A 621 -14.25 -19.52 0.77
CA VAL A 621 -14.34 -19.43 2.24
C VAL A 621 -12.96 -19.70 2.85
N GLN A 622 -12.65 -19.06 3.97
CA GLN A 622 -11.44 -19.38 4.75
C GLN A 622 -11.26 -20.91 4.94
N TYR A 623 -10.00 -21.34 5.00
CA TYR A 623 -9.54 -22.73 5.10
C TYR A 623 -9.73 -23.59 3.84
N ILE A 624 -10.47 -23.14 2.83
CA ILE A 624 -10.71 -23.91 1.60
C ILE A 624 -9.60 -23.64 0.58
N LEU A 625 -9.13 -24.70 -0.08
CA LEU A 625 -8.10 -24.66 -1.12
C LEU A 625 -8.68 -25.11 -2.47
N GLY A 626 -8.55 -24.27 -3.49
CA GLY A 626 -8.82 -24.63 -4.88
C GLY A 626 -10.28 -24.99 -5.22
N LEU A 627 -11.21 -24.78 -4.29
CA LEU A 627 -12.63 -25.09 -4.47
C LEU A 627 -13.48 -23.82 -4.54
N THR A 628 -14.47 -23.84 -5.43
CA THR A 628 -15.48 -22.81 -5.58
C THR A 628 -16.88 -23.31 -5.21
N GLY A 629 -17.84 -22.42 -4.98
CA GLY A 629 -19.21 -22.78 -4.60
C GLY A 629 -19.36 -23.47 -3.24
N VAL A 630 -18.29 -23.64 -2.47
CA VAL A 630 -18.32 -24.28 -1.15
C VAL A 630 -18.50 -23.21 -0.07
N LYS A 631 -19.67 -23.20 0.58
CA LYS A 631 -20.03 -22.20 1.60
C LYS A 631 -19.61 -22.57 3.04
N VAL A 632 -19.20 -23.82 3.26
CA VAL A 632 -18.85 -24.34 4.59
C VAL A 632 -17.51 -25.08 4.51
N CYS A 633 -16.54 -24.60 5.28
CA CYS A 633 -15.22 -25.22 5.37
C CYS A 633 -15.23 -26.46 6.28
N CYS A 634 -14.06 -27.07 6.36
CA CYS A 634 -13.63 -27.86 7.50
C CYS A 634 -14.45 -29.14 7.71
N THR A 635 -15.04 -29.65 6.62
CA THR A 635 -15.78 -30.91 6.60
C THR A 635 -15.10 -31.91 5.68
N CYS A 636 -14.92 -33.13 6.18
CA CYS A 636 -14.50 -34.25 5.36
C CYS A 636 -15.70 -34.77 4.56
N LYS A 637 -16.01 -34.11 3.43
CA LYS A 637 -17.13 -34.44 2.54
C LYS A 637 -16.68 -34.40 1.08
N ARG A 638 -17.21 -35.32 0.27
CA ARG A 638 -17.00 -35.32 -1.18
C ARG A 638 -17.50 -34.02 -1.80
N PHE A 639 -16.70 -33.43 -2.68
CA PHE A 639 -17.06 -32.28 -3.50
C PHE A 639 -17.25 -32.73 -4.95
N ASP A 640 -18.07 -31.99 -5.70
CA ASP A 640 -18.24 -32.22 -7.13
C ASP A 640 -16.98 -31.78 -7.88
N SER A 641 -16.66 -32.49 -8.96
CA SER A 641 -15.65 -32.06 -9.93
C SER A 641 -15.87 -30.65 -10.47
N SER A 642 -17.13 -30.19 -10.59
CA SER A 642 -17.46 -28.82 -11.01
C SER A 642 -17.03 -27.75 -10.01
N GLN A 643 -16.78 -28.14 -8.75
CA GLN A 643 -16.30 -27.23 -7.71
C GLN A 643 -14.78 -27.06 -7.75
N GLN A 644 -14.05 -27.90 -8.49
CA GLN A 644 -12.60 -27.81 -8.60
C GLN A 644 -12.19 -26.69 -9.55
N ILE A 645 -11.29 -25.83 -9.09
CA ILE A 645 -10.67 -24.78 -9.91
C ILE A 645 -9.20 -25.10 -10.08
N LYS A 646 -8.70 -24.95 -11.30
CA LYS A 646 -7.29 -25.18 -11.62
C LYS A 646 -6.51 -23.93 -11.27
N SER A 647 -5.27 -24.13 -10.82
CA SER A 647 -4.35 -23.02 -10.63
C SER A 647 -3.70 -22.60 -11.96
N THR A 648 -3.16 -21.38 -11.99
CA THR A 648 -2.35 -20.85 -13.08
C THR A 648 -1.16 -21.76 -13.42
N LEU A 649 -0.59 -22.48 -12.45
CA LEU A 649 0.48 -23.44 -12.71
C LEU A 649 -0.03 -24.67 -13.48
N ILE A 650 -1.21 -25.19 -13.14
CA ILE A 650 -1.81 -26.30 -13.91
C ILE A 650 -2.18 -25.82 -15.33
N HIS A 651 -2.68 -24.59 -15.48
CA HIS A 651 -2.92 -23.98 -16.79
C HIS A 651 -1.61 -23.84 -17.59
N ALA A 652 -0.51 -23.42 -16.97
CA ALA A 652 0.80 -23.31 -17.61
C ALA A 652 1.33 -24.68 -18.07
N GLN A 653 1.21 -25.72 -17.24
CA GLN A 653 1.58 -27.10 -17.59
C GLN A 653 0.82 -27.59 -18.83
N LYS A 654 -0.50 -27.36 -18.89
CA LYS A 654 -1.33 -27.74 -20.04
C LYS A 654 -0.96 -27.02 -21.33
N ASN A 655 -0.33 -25.86 -21.23
CA ASN A 655 0.20 -25.11 -22.37
C ASN A 655 1.67 -25.46 -22.69
N GLY A 656 2.24 -26.42 -21.97
CA GLY A 656 3.59 -26.95 -22.19
C GLY A 656 4.71 -26.12 -21.59
N LEU A 657 4.39 -25.18 -20.69
CA LEU A 657 5.40 -24.50 -19.88
C LEU A 657 5.87 -25.43 -18.76
N SER A 658 7.13 -25.25 -18.35
CA SER A 658 7.63 -25.89 -17.14
C SER A 658 7.10 -25.16 -15.91
N THR A 659 6.89 -25.89 -14.82
CA THR A 659 6.37 -25.29 -13.58
C THR A 659 7.12 -25.74 -12.36
N GLY A 660 7.22 -24.86 -11.37
CA GLY A 660 7.87 -25.18 -10.12
C GLY A 660 7.28 -24.44 -8.93
N ILE A 661 7.46 -25.05 -7.77
CA ILE A 661 7.07 -24.52 -6.46
C ILE A 661 8.31 -24.58 -5.55
N VAL A 662 8.69 -23.44 -5.01
CA VAL A 662 9.75 -23.28 -4.02
C VAL A 662 9.16 -22.59 -2.79
N THR A 663 9.39 -23.13 -1.60
CA THR A 663 8.88 -22.53 -0.36
C THR A 663 9.77 -22.81 0.84
N THR A 664 9.75 -21.93 1.84
CA THR A 664 10.28 -22.20 3.17
C THR A 664 9.31 -22.97 4.09
N THR A 665 8.08 -23.23 3.66
CA THR A 665 7.07 -23.98 4.44
C THR A 665 7.11 -25.47 4.13
N ARG A 666 6.18 -26.23 4.74
CA ARG A 666 5.81 -27.54 4.21
C ARG A 666 5.27 -27.36 2.80
N ILE A 667 5.60 -28.25 1.87
CA ILE A 667 5.04 -28.17 0.50
C ILE A 667 3.51 -28.35 0.48
N THR A 668 2.95 -28.95 1.53
CA THR A 668 1.52 -29.14 1.78
C THR A 668 0.86 -27.97 2.52
N HIS A 669 1.62 -26.92 2.86
CA HIS A 669 1.07 -25.68 3.40
C HIS A 669 0.07 -25.04 2.43
N ALA A 670 -0.79 -24.14 2.90
CA ALA A 670 -1.89 -23.57 2.12
C ALA A 670 -1.43 -22.91 0.81
N THR A 671 -0.44 -22.02 0.87
CA THR A 671 0.08 -21.25 -0.27
C THR A 671 0.60 -22.16 -1.40
N PRO A 672 1.51 -23.13 -1.16
CA PRO A 672 1.94 -24.04 -2.21
C PRO A 672 0.84 -25.04 -2.60
N ALA A 673 0.01 -25.48 -1.65
CA ALA A 673 -1.07 -26.43 -1.89
C ALA A 673 -2.14 -25.90 -2.85
N ALA A 674 -2.47 -24.60 -2.80
CA ALA A 674 -3.42 -23.98 -3.73
C ALA A 674 -2.99 -24.13 -5.21
N CYS A 675 -1.71 -24.38 -5.48
CA CYS A 675 -1.23 -24.63 -6.83
C CYS A 675 -1.66 -26.00 -7.40
N TYR A 676 -2.11 -26.96 -6.58
CA TYR A 676 -2.35 -28.33 -7.04
C TYR A 676 -3.45 -29.11 -6.32
N ALA A 677 -3.87 -28.67 -5.13
CA ALA A 677 -4.80 -29.37 -4.26
C ALA A 677 -6.18 -28.72 -4.23
N HIS A 678 -7.16 -29.57 -3.98
CA HIS A 678 -8.57 -29.27 -3.79
C HIS A 678 -8.97 -29.80 -2.42
N SER A 679 -9.12 -28.93 -1.43
CA SER A 679 -9.45 -29.34 -0.07
C SER A 679 -10.48 -28.42 0.57
N ARG A 680 -11.42 -29.02 1.31
CA ARG A 680 -12.35 -28.28 2.17
C ARG A 680 -11.71 -27.79 3.46
N ASP A 681 -10.50 -28.25 3.77
CA ASP A 681 -9.72 -27.84 4.94
C ASP A 681 -8.23 -27.88 4.61
N ARG A 682 -7.55 -26.74 4.71
CA ARG A 682 -6.10 -26.63 4.55
C ARG A 682 -5.30 -27.49 5.54
N ASN A 683 -5.90 -27.90 6.65
CA ASN A 683 -5.23 -28.74 7.66
C ASN A 683 -5.18 -30.22 7.28
N HIS A 684 -5.85 -30.64 6.19
CA HIS A 684 -5.77 -32.02 5.67
C HIS A 684 -4.46 -32.26 4.89
N GLU A 685 -3.31 -31.90 5.49
CA GLU A 685 -2.00 -32.01 4.85
C GLU A 685 -1.54 -33.46 4.63
N ALA A 686 -1.93 -34.35 5.54
CA ALA A 686 -1.74 -35.80 5.47
C ALA A 686 -3.06 -36.53 5.78
N ASP A 687 -3.08 -37.86 5.66
CA ASP A 687 -4.29 -38.67 5.85
C ASP A 687 -4.92 -38.46 7.24
N LEU A 688 -6.24 -38.31 7.24
CA LEU A 688 -7.04 -38.29 8.44
C LEU A 688 -7.35 -39.72 8.85
N VAL A 689 -7.08 -40.09 10.11
CA VAL A 689 -7.71 -41.28 10.68
C VAL A 689 -9.13 -40.91 11.03
N VAL A 690 -10.06 -41.19 10.11
CA VAL A 690 -11.48 -41.19 10.41
C VAL A 690 -11.75 -42.44 11.26
N SER A 691 -12.33 -42.27 12.45
CA SER A 691 -12.77 -43.40 13.27
C SER A 691 -13.73 -44.28 12.45
N PRO A 692 -13.72 -45.62 12.55
CA PRO A 692 -14.32 -46.55 11.58
C PRO A 692 -15.85 -46.51 11.42
N SER A 693 -16.55 -45.53 11.99
CA SER A 693 -18.02 -45.49 12.02
C SER A 693 -18.68 -45.00 10.72
N ASP A 694 -17.92 -44.45 9.77
CA ASP A 694 -18.42 -44.16 8.41
C ASP A 694 -17.33 -44.46 7.37
N SER A 695 -17.29 -45.72 6.91
CA SER A 695 -16.24 -46.31 6.07
C SER A 695 -16.44 -46.12 4.56
N SER A 696 -17.35 -45.24 4.13
CA SER A 696 -17.73 -45.13 2.71
C SER A 696 -16.92 -44.11 1.90
N PHE A 697 -16.27 -43.12 2.55
CA PHE A 697 -15.54 -42.04 1.87
C PHE A 697 -14.32 -41.56 2.68
N VAL A 698 -13.14 -41.56 2.05
CA VAL A 698 -11.89 -41.02 2.62
C VAL A 698 -11.61 -39.66 1.97
N CYS A 699 -11.29 -38.65 2.77
CA CYS A 699 -10.84 -37.37 2.24
C CYS A 699 -9.42 -37.47 1.72
N ASP A 700 -9.25 -37.20 0.43
CA ASP A 700 -7.94 -37.12 -0.19
C ASP A 700 -7.13 -35.97 0.43
N ASP A 701 -6.07 -36.35 1.14
CA ASP A 701 -5.15 -35.40 1.76
C ASP A 701 -4.29 -34.67 0.72
N ILE A 702 -3.82 -33.48 1.08
CA ILE A 702 -3.04 -32.60 0.20
C ILE A 702 -1.76 -33.29 -0.27
N ALA A 703 -1.05 -34.05 0.57
CA ALA A 703 0.15 -34.76 0.15
C ALA A 703 -0.15 -35.84 -0.91
N SER A 704 -1.25 -36.60 -0.75
CA SER A 704 -1.74 -37.53 -1.77
C SER A 704 -2.07 -36.81 -3.08
N GLN A 705 -2.74 -35.66 -3.01
CA GLN A 705 -3.10 -34.88 -4.19
C GLN A 705 -1.87 -34.33 -4.93
N LEU A 706 -0.76 -33.99 -4.24
CA LEU A 706 0.48 -33.62 -4.91
C LEU A 706 1.01 -34.76 -5.81
N ILE A 707 0.86 -36.02 -5.36
CA ILE A 707 1.28 -37.18 -6.16
C ILE A 707 0.28 -37.51 -7.26
N ASN A 708 -1.01 -37.26 -7.06
CA ASN A 708 -2.03 -37.57 -8.06
C ASN A 708 -2.12 -36.49 -9.16
N ASN A 709 -2.04 -35.22 -8.77
CA ASN A 709 -2.27 -34.07 -9.63
C ASN A 709 -0.98 -33.34 -10.03
N GLY A 710 0.12 -33.53 -9.27
CA GLY A 710 1.35 -32.75 -9.39
C GLY A 710 2.56 -33.47 -9.99
N LEU A 711 2.37 -34.64 -10.64
CA LEU A 711 3.48 -35.38 -11.27
C LEU A 711 4.22 -34.60 -12.36
N ASP A 712 3.58 -33.56 -12.90
CA ASP A 712 4.09 -32.73 -13.98
C ASP A 712 4.81 -31.46 -13.51
N PHE A 713 4.87 -31.19 -12.20
CA PHE A 713 5.77 -30.16 -11.68
C PHE A 713 7.22 -30.58 -11.89
N ASN A 714 7.99 -29.74 -12.57
CA ASN A 714 9.42 -29.96 -12.81
C ASN A 714 10.25 -29.75 -11.54
N VAL A 715 9.82 -28.86 -10.66
CA VAL A 715 10.55 -28.54 -9.43
C VAL A 715 9.58 -28.42 -8.27
N ILE A 716 9.82 -29.19 -7.21
CA ILE A 716 9.09 -29.14 -5.95
C ILE A 716 10.14 -29.07 -4.83
N LEU A 717 10.31 -27.89 -4.22
CA LEU A 717 11.32 -27.65 -3.20
C LEU A 717 10.72 -26.99 -1.96
N GLY A 718 10.98 -27.57 -0.79
CA GLY A 718 10.56 -27.00 0.49
C GLY A 718 10.74 -27.97 1.65
N GLY A 719 9.92 -27.84 2.69
CA GLY A 719 9.86 -28.78 3.81
C GLY A 719 8.67 -29.74 3.73
N GLY A 720 8.38 -30.43 4.83
CA GLY A 720 7.15 -31.20 5.04
C GLY A 720 7.25 -32.67 4.67
N SER A 721 8.46 -33.23 4.60
CA SER A 721 8.64 -34.63 4.19
C SER A 721 7.84 -35.63 5.04
N ARG A 722 7.57 -35.32 6.31
CA ARG A 722 6.79 -36.19 7.21
C ARG A 722 5.35 -36.46 6.72
N MET A 723 4.78 -35.62 5.85
CA MET A 723 3.41 -35.80 5.36
C MET A 723 3.25 -36.95 4.33
N PHE A 724 4.37 -37.54 3.88
CA PHE A 724 4.41 -38.42 2.71
C PHE A 724 4.64 -39.90 3.03
N TYR A 725 4.87 -40.26 4.29
CA TYR A 725 5.12 -41.65 4.71
C TYR A 725 4.80 -41.87 6.19
N GLN A 726 4.77 -43.13 6.62
CA GLN A 726 4.66 -43.54 8.02
C GLN A 726 6.01 -44.05 8.54
N ASN A 727 6.47 -45.16 7.95
CA ASN A 727 7.68 -45.87 8.38
C ASN A 727 8.90 -45.50 7.53
N VAL A 728 10.06 -45.45 8.17
CA VAL A 728 11.34 -45.20 7.50
C VAL A 728 11.67 -46.33 6.52
N SER A 729 12.19 -45.98 5.36
CA SER A 729 12.62 -46.88 4.29
C SER A 729 13.82 -46.28 3.52
N ALA A 730 14.33 -46.99 2.51
CA ALA A 730 15.42 -46.50 1.68
C ALA A 730 15.10 -45.20 0.90
N VAL A 731 13.82 -44.86 0.73
CA VAL A 731 13.33 -43.70 -0.05
C VAL A 731 12.59 -42.68 0.81
N THR A 732 12.86 -42.66 2.12
CA THR A 732 12.32 -41.65 3.06
C THR A 732 13.45 -41.03 3.89
N PRO A 733 13.21 -39.87 4.52
CA PRO A 733 14.06 -39.39 5.61
C PRO A 733 14.19 -40.42 6.75
N LYS A 734 15.20 -40.20 7.61
CA LYS A 734 15.56 -41.10 8.73
C LYS A 734 14.64 -40.99 9.95
N THR A 735 13.73 -40.02 9.98
CA THR A 735 12.74 -39.84 11.05
C THR A 735 11.41 -40.47 10.65
N PRO A 736 10.58 -40.99 11.57
CA PRO A 736 9.23 -41.43 11.25
C PRO A 736 8.38 -40.31 10.64
N GLY A 737 7.47 -40.67 9.74
CA GLY A 737 6.51 -39.74 9.15
C GLY A 737 5.19 -39.70 9.91
N SER A 738 4.25 -38.90 9.42
CA SER A 738 2.97 -38.61 10.06
C SER A 738 1.79 -39.36 9.44
N ARG A 739 2.00 -40.08 8.33
CA ARG A 739 0.92 -40.86 7.72
C ARG A 739 0.53 -42.06 8.58
N LYS A 740 -0.72 -42.50 8.45
CA LYS A 740 -1.29 -43.63 9.20
C LYS A 740 -1.97 -44.68 8.31
N ASP A 741 -2.16 -44.37 7.03
CA ASP A 741 -2.71 -45.25 6.00
C ASP A 741 -1.71 -46.28 5.41
N GLY A 742 -0.49 -46.34 5.95
CA GLY A 742 0.57 -47.23 5.48
C GLY A 742 1.16 -46.87 4.11
N ARG A 743 0.72 -45.78 3.47
CA ARG A 743 1.24 -45.38 2.15
C ARG A 743 2.61 -44.71 2.28
N ASN A 744 3.45 -44.94 1.27
CA ASN A 744 4.68 -44.20 1.04
C ASN A 744 4.56 -43.49 -0.31
N LEU A 745 4.25 -42.20 -0.24
CA LEU A 745 3.99 -41.35 -1.40
C LEU A 745 5.25 -41.04 -2.21
N PHE A 746 6.43 -41.03 -1.58
CA PHE A 746 7.69 -40.91 -2.31
C PHE A 746 7.95 -42.12 -3.20
N GLN A 747 7.69 -43.32 -2.68
CA GLN A 747 7.80 -44.55 -3.46
C GLN A 747 6.79 -44.58 -4.62
N GLN A 748 5.57 -44.05 -4.41
CA GLN A 748 4.58 -43.88 -5.49
C GLN A 748 5.08 -42.89 -6.56
N TRP A 749 5.55 -41.71 -6.16
CA TRP A 749 6.10 -40.71 -7.08
C TRP A 749 7.25 -41.25 -7.93
N LEU A 750 8.22 -41.94 -7.29
CA LEU A 750 9.35 -42.56 -8.01
C LEU A 750 8.86 -43.57 -9.05
N ARG A 751 7.91 -44.43 -8.69
CA ARG A 751 7.34 -45.42 -9.62
C ARG A 751 6.67 -44.74 -10.82
N GLU A 752 5.89 -43.68 -10.58
CA GLU A 752 5.22 -42.96 -11.67
C GLU A 752 6.21 -42.21 -12.58
N GLN A 753 7.27 -41.60 -12.04
CA GLN A 753 8.30 -40.95 -12.86
C GLN A 753 9.13 -41.96 -13.65
N GLN A 754 9.42 -43.13 -13.08
CA GLN A 754 10.06 -44.25 -13.78
C GLN A 754 9.18 -44.77 -14.93
N LYS A 755 7.89 -44.99 -14.65
CA LYS A 755 6.90 -45.43 -15.65
C LYS A 755 6.77 -44.46 -16.82
N ARG A 756 6.93 -43.16 -16.56
CA ARG A 756 6.92 -42.09 -17.58
C ARG A 756 8.27 -41.88 -18.28
N ASN A 757 9.30 -42.68 -17.95
CA ASN A 757 10.66 -42.57 -18.48
C ASN A 757 11.26 -41.14 -18.35
N ARG A 758 11.05 -40.50 -17.20
CA ARG A 758 11.51 -39.12 -16.94
C ARG A 758 12.83 -39.11 -16.20
N ARG A 759 13.73 -38.17 -16.51
CA ARG A 759 14.94 -37.94 -15.69
C ARG A 759 14.56 -37.22 -14.40
N HIS A 760 14.50 -37.95 -13.30
CA HIS A 760 13.98 -37.45 -12.03
C HIS A 760 14.93 -37.71 -10.86
N LYS A 761 14.86 -36.85 -9.84
CA LYS A 761 15.57 -37.03 -8.56
C LYS A 761 14.68 -36.67 -7.38
N LEU A 762 14.74 -37.52 -6.37
CA LEU A 762 14.15 -37.32 -5.05
C LEU A 762 15.28 -37.05 -4.05
N VAL A 763 15.18 -35.97 -3.27
CA VAL A 763 16.22 -35.55 -2.33
C VAL A 763 15.62 -35.08 -1.00
N PHE A 764 16.29 -35.40 0.11
CA PHE A 764 15.92 -34.97 1.47
C PHE A 764 17.08 -34.33 2.23
N ASP A 765 18.21 -34.14 1.57
CA ASP A 765 19.49 -33.79 2.17
C ASP A 765 20.16 -32.70 1.34
N SER A 766 20.53 -31.61 2.00
CA SER A 766 21.05 -30.40 1.36
C SER A 766 22.39 -30.63 0.66
N GLU A 767 23.26 -31.47 1.23
CA GLU A 767 24.55 -31.79 0.64
C GLU A 767 24.38 -32.61 -0.65
N LYS A 768 23.48 -33.59 -0.63
CA LYS A 768 23.11 -34.34 -1.85
C LYS A 768 22.49 -33.43 -2.89
N LEU A 769 21.62 -32.50 -2.48
CA LEU A 769 21.00 -31.53 -3.38
C LEU A 769 22.06 -30.68 -4.09
N LYS A 770 23.03 -30.14 -3.34
CA LYS A 770 24.13 -29.30 -3.87
C LYS A 770 25.04 -30.05 -4.85
N ARG A 771 25.19 -31.37 -4.69
CA ARG A 771 26.03 -32.22 -5.56
C ARG A 771 25.32 -32.74 -6.80
N LEU A 772 24.01 -32.52 -6.95
CA LEU A 772 23.29 -32.94 -8.14
C LEU A 772 23.81 -32.21 -9.39
N ASP A 773 24.08 -32.95 -10.45
CA ASP A 773 24.17 -32.35 -11.78
C ASP A 773 22.76 -32.02 -12.29
N LEU A 774 22.35 -30.78 -12.05
CA LEU A 774 21.03 -30.29 -12.45
C LEU A 774 20.83 -30.33 -13.98
N ALA A 775 21.89 -30.44 -14.80
CA ALA A 775 21.77 -30.61 -16.25
C ALA A 775 21.09 -31.94 -16.65
N GLU A 776 21.16 -32.94 -15.77
CA GLU A 776 20.63 -34.31 -15.98
C GLU A 776 19.32 -34.59 -15.22
N VAL A 777 18.69 -33.56 -14.64
CA VAL A 777 17.47 -33.70 -13.84
C VAL A 777 16.35 -32.84 -14.42
N ASP A 778 15.30 -33.44 -14.98
CA ASP A 778 14.13 -32.72 -15.52
C ASP A 778 13.03 -32.53 -14.47
N TYR A 779 12.97 -33.42 -13.48
CA TYR A 779 12.00 -33.43 -12.39
C TYR A 779 12.70 -33.59 -11.04
N LEU A 780 12.68 -32.55 -10.22
CA LEU A 780 13.31 -32.52 -8.90
C LEU A 780 12.26 -32.40 -7.81
N PHE A 781 12.21 -33.38 -6.92
CA PHE A 781 11.39 -33.35 -5.71
C PHE A 781 12.31 -33.36 -4.48
N GLY A 782 12.45 -32.20 -3.83
CA GLY A 782 13.34 -31.98 -2.69
C GLY A 782 12.60 -31.52 -1.45
N LEU A 783 12.41 -32.39 -0.46
CA LEU A 783 11.79 -32.03 0.84
C LEU A 783 12.83 -32.08 1.96
N LEU A 784 13.38 -30.91 2.28
CA LEU A 784 14.65 -30.76 3.01
C LEU A 784 14.50 -30.61 4.52
N ALA A 785 13.26 -30.70 5.02
CA ALA A 785 12.94 -30.77 6.44
C ALA A 785 11.72 -31.68 6.68
N PRO A 786 11.60 -32.32 7.86
CA PRO A 786 10.40 -33.07 8.23
C PRO A 786 9.18 -32.17 8.36
N ASN A 787 9.36 -30.93 8.81
CA ASN A 787 8.33 -29.90 8.93
C ASN A 787 8.66 -28.73 7.98
N HIS A 788 8.24 -27.49 8.25
CA HIS A 788 8.76 -26.32 7.56
C HIS A 788 10.30 -26.28 7.62
N LEU A 789 10.93 -25.55 6.69
CA LEU A 789 12.34 -25.21 6.85
C LEU A 789 12.51 -24.34 8.10
N ASP A 790 13.69 -24.42 8.71
CA ASP A 790 14.04 -23.57 9.84
C ASP A 790 14.06 -22.11 9.42
N TYR A 791 13.82 -21.20 10.37
CA TYR A 791 14.01 -19.77 10.12
C TYR A 791 15.45 -19.50 9.67
N GLU A 792 15.65 -18.55 8.76
CA GLU A 792 16.92 -18.14 8.17
C GLU A 792 17.97 -17.87 9.25
N ILE A 793 17.60 -17.17 10.32
CA ILE A 793 18.51 -16.87 11.44
C ILE A 793 18.94 -18.13 12.23
N ASN A 794 18.16 -19.21 12.18
CA ASN A 794 18.47 -20.47 12.85
C ASN A 794 18.97 -21.55 11.87
N ARG A 795 19.03 -21.24 10.57
CA ARG A 795 19.29 -22.20 9.51
C ARG A 795 20.79 -22.53 9.45
N THR A 796 21.14 -23.81 9.55
CA THR A 796 22.54 -24.26 9.57
C THR A 796 22.86 -25.23 8.43
N ASP A 797 22.00 -26.22 8.19
CA ASP A 797 22.24 -27.32 7.26
C ASP A 797 21.18 -27.42 6.13
N GLN A 798 20.24 -26.48 6.06
CA GLN A 798 19.23 -26.38 5.00
C GLN A 798 19.60 -25.26 4.02
N PRO A 799 19.28 -25.38 2.72
CA PRO A 799 19.57 -24.32 1.77
C PRO A 799 18.68 -23.10 1.99
N SER A 800 19.21 -21.93 1.64
CA SER A 800 18.44 -20.68 1.69
C SER A 800 17.35 -20.66 0.61
N LEU A 801 16.34 -19.79 0.80
CA LEU A 801 15.31 -19.56 -0.21
C LEU A 801 15.92 -19.10 -1.55
N SER A 802 17.00 -18.34 -1.48
CA SER A 802 17.78 -17.94 -2.65
C SER A 802 18.41 -19.14 -3.36
N GLU A 803 19.09 -20.04 -2.64
CA GLU A 803 19.69 -21.23 -3.24
C GLU A 803 18.63 -22.11 -3.92
N LEU A 804 17.50 -22.35 -3.26
CA LEU A 804 16.38 -23.12 -3.83
C LEU A 804 15.82 -22.48 -5.10
N THR A 805 15.63 -21.16 -5.09
CA THR A 805 15.16 -20.38 -6.25
C THR A 805 16.11 -20.50 -7.43
N GLN A 806 17.43 -20.40 -7.18
CA GLN A 806 18.44 -20.53 -8.23
C GLN A 806 18.45 -21.93 -8.87
N MET A 807 18.30 -22.98 -8.05
CA MET A 807 18.19 -24.36 -8.55
C MET A 807 16.94 -24.56 -9.40
N ALA A 808 15.80 -24.01 -8.94
CA ALA A 808 14.54 -24.07 -9.69
C ALA A 808 14.67 -23.41 -11.07
N ILE A 809 15.17 -22.18 -11.12
CA ILE A 809 15.38 -21.45 -12.38
C ILE A 809 16.32 -22.23 -13.32
N LYS A 810 17.39 -22.85 -12.80
CA LYS A 810 18.33 -23.63 -13.62
C LYS A 810 17.67 -24.82 -14.31
N ILE A 811 16.74 -25.51 -13.65
CA ILE A 811 15.98 -26.63 -14.25
C ILE A 811 14.94 -26.10 -15.24
N LEU A 812 14.12 -25.13 -14.81
CA LEU A 812 12.94 -24.64 -15.53
C LEU A 812 13.29 -23.86 -16.80
N SER A 813 14.36 -23.06 -16.77
CA SER A 813 14.78 -22.20 -17.88
C SER A 813 15.18 -22.96 -19.14
N ARG A 814 15.43 -24.27 -19.05
CA ARG A 814 15.73 -25.12 -20.21
C ARG A 814 14.53 -25.37 -21.11
N ASN A 815 13.30 -25.18 -20.62
CA ASN A 815 12.13 -25.31 -21.47
C ASN A 815 12.06 -24.13 -22.46
N PRO A 816 12.14 -24.38 -23.78
CA PRO A 816 12.10 -23.31 -24.77
C PRO A 816 10.75 -22.57 -24.82
N LYS A 817 9.65 -23.20 -24.36
CA LYS A 817 8.34 -22.55 -24.21
C LYS A 817 8.25 -21.63 -23.00
N GLY A 818 9.18 -21.76 -22.05
CA GLY A 818 9.23 -20.97 -20.83
C GLY A 818 8.68 -21.68 -19.61
N TYR A 819 8.51 -20.92 -18.52
CA TYR A 819 8.12 -21.49 -17.23
C TYR A 819 7.33 -20.52 -16.35
N LEU A 820 6.54 -21.08 -15.43
CA LEU A 820 5.92 -20.36 -14.31
C LEU A 820 6.45 -20.93 -12.98
N LEU A 821 7.05 -20.08 -12.16
CA LEU A 821 7.66 -20.46 -10.87
C LEU A 821 6.99 -19.68 -9.73
N LEU A 822 6.49 -20.40 -8.73
CA LEU A 822 6.13 -19.83 -7.42
C LEU A 822 7.33 -19.93 -6.48
N VAL A 823 7.67 -18.83 -5.81
CA VAL A 823 8.63 -18.77 -4.71
C VAL A 823 7.95 -18.16 -3.49
N GLU A 824 7.87 -18.88 -2.38
CA GLU A 824 7.19 -18.44 -1.17
C GLU A 824 8.16 -18.23 0.00
N GLY A 825 8.15 -17.01 0.56
CA GLY A 825 8.76 -16.69 1.84
C GLY A 825 7.80 -16.94 3.01
N GLY A 826 7.32 -18.18 3.18
CA GLY A 826 6.17 -18.45 4.04
C GLY A 826 6.44 -18.52 5.54
N ARG A 827 7.69 -18.32 5.97
CA ARG A 827 8.03 -18.23 7.41
C ARG A 827 7.88 -16.79 7.94
N ILE A 828 7.65 -15.80 7.08
CA ILE A 828 7.33 -14.41 7.48
C ILE A 828 6.08 -14.42 8.38
N ASP A 829 4.98 -14.98 7.88
CA ASP A 829 3.73 -15.17 8.60
C ASP A 829 3.89 -15.91 9.94
N HIS A 830 4.56 -17.06 9.94
CA HIS A 830 4.80 -17.83 11.17
C HIS A 830 5.54 -17.03 12.27
N GLY A 831 6.48 -16.17 11.86
CA GLY A 831 7.17 -15.24 12.75
C GLY A 831 6.19 -14.23 13.34
N HIS A 832 5.32 -13.65 12.52
CA HIS A 832 4.30 -12.70 12.96
C HIS A 832 3.21 -13.32 13.85
N HIS A 833 2.70 -14.51 13.51
CA HIS A 833 1.79 -15.29 14.35
C HIS A 833 2.32 -15.48 15.78
N SER A 834 3.64 -15.66 15.90
CA SER A 834 4.33 -15.84 17.19
C SER A 834 4.70 -14.52 17.89
N ASN A 835 4.33 -13.37 17.31
CA ASN A 835 4.82 -12.03 17.64
C ASN A 835 6.36 -11.89 17.64
N GLN A 836 7.08 -12.66 16.82
CA GLN A 836 8.54 -12.66 16.75
C GLN A 836 9.02 -11.85 15.54
N ALA A 837 8.97 -10.52 15.64
CA ALA A 837 9.32 -9.60 14.55
C ALA A 837 10.75 -9.83 14.03
N LYS A 838 11.73 -10.14 14.90
CA LYS A 838 13.09 -10.46 14.45
C LYS A 838 13.11 -11.58 13.40
N TYR A 839 12.31 -12.63 13.61
CA TYR A 839 12.20 -13.73 12.65
C TYR A 839 11.47 -13.29 11.38
N ALA A 840 10.29 -12.69 11.50
CA ALA A 840 9.51 -12.26 10.33
C ALA A 840 10.27 -11.28 9.41
N LEU A 841 10.94 -10.29 10.00
CA LEU A 841 11.73 -9.32 9.25
C LEU A 841 12.97 -9.95 8.61
N THR A 842 13.62 -10.92 9.29
CA THR A 842 14.78 -11.63 8.70
C THR A 842 14.36 -12.54 7.55
N GLU A 843 13.21 -13.22 7.66
CA GLU A 843 12.63 -13.99 6.55
C GLU A 843 12.29 -13.10 5.35
N THR A 844 11.84 -11.86 5.61
CA THR A 844 11.59 -10.88 4.55
C THR A 844 12.88 -10.52 3.81
N LEU A 845 14.00 -10.37 4.52
CA LEU A 845 15.31 -10.17 3.89
C LEU A 845 15.79 -11.43 3.13
N ALA A 846 15.44 -12.63 3.59
CA ALA A 846 15.73 -13.87 2.85
C ALA A 846 14.92 -13.96 1.54
N LEU A 847 13.67 -13.48 1.54
CA LEU A 847 12.86 -13.32 0.33
C LEU A 847 13.49 -12.30 -0.63
N GLU A 848 13.96 -11.17 -0.12
CA GLU A 848 14.68 -10.17 -0.92
C GLU A 848 15.91 -10.75 -1.60
N GLN A 849 16.74 -11.50 -0.87
CA GLN A 849 17.90 -12.18 -1.47
C GLN A 849 17.51 -13.17 -2.58
N ALA A 850 16.36 -13.85 -2.45
CA ALA A 850 15.86 -14.75 -3.48
C ALA A 850 15.40 -13.98 -4.73
N VAL A 851 14.70 -12.87 -4.56
CA VAL A 851 14.30 -11.96 -5.64
C VAL A 851 15.51 -11.43 -6.38
N SER A 852 16.49 -10.86 -5.67
CA SER A 852 17.71 -10.30 -6.28
C SER A 852 18.52 -11.36 -7.01
N SER A 853 18.55 -12.59 -6.48
CA SER A 853 19.24 -13.71 -7.12
C SER A 853 18.53 -14.21 -8.37
N ALA A 854 17.19 -14.19 -8.40
CA ALA A 854 16.43 -14.48 -9.60
C ALA A 854 16.63 -13.41 -10.68
N MET A 855 16.58 -12.12 -10.32
CA MET A 855 16.83 -11.01 -11.26
C MET A 855 18.16 -11.14 -11.99
N ARG A 856 19.23 -11.56 -11.28
CA ARG A 856 20.56 -11.79 -11.87
C ARG A 856 20.64 -13.00 -12.81
N ARG A 857 19.63 -13.87 -12.83
CA ARG A 857 19.64 -15.14 -13.55
C ARG A 857 18.65 -15.22 -14.71
N VAL A 858 17.78 -14.23 -14.86
CA VAL A 858 16.76 -14.20 -15.91
C VAL A 858 17.01 -13.06 -16.89
N ASN A 859 16.53 -13.22 -18.11
CA ASN A 859 16.45 -12.12 -19.07
C ASN A 859 15.16 -11.34 -18.79
N LEU A 860 15.25 -10.14 -18.20
CA LEU A 860 14.09 -9.29 -17.91
C LEU A 860 13.34 -8.83 -19.16
N ASN A 861 13.90 -9.01 -20.36
CA ASN A 861 13.13 -8.80 -21.59
C ASN A 861 12.13 -9.94 -21.84
N ASP A 862 12.36 -11.15 -21.32
CA ASP A 862 11.52 -12.34 -21.56
C ASP A 862 10.84 -12.86 -20.29
N THR A 863 11.15 -12.30 -19.12
CA THR A 863 10.63 -12.77 -17.83
C THR A 863 9.87 -11.66 -17.12
N LEU A 864 8.60 -11.91 -16.81
CA LEU A 864 7.81 -11.10 -15.88
C LEU A 864 8.08 -11.59 -14.45
N MET A 865 8.46 -10.70 -13.54
CA MET A 865 8.62 -11.00 -12.12
C MET A 865 7.64 -10.17 -11.32
N VAL A 866 6.99 -10.80 -10.34
CA VAL A 866 6.01 -10.17 -9.45
C VAL A 866 6.35 -10.53 -8.00
N VAL A 867 6.34 -9.55 -7.10
CA VAL A 867 6.43 -9.73 -5.64
C VAL A 867 5.14 -9.23 -5.03
N THR A 868 4.47 -10.05 -4.22
CA THR A 868 3.25 -9.67 -3.50
C THR A 868 3.16 -10.44 -2.18
N ALA A 869 2.12 -10.14 -1.41
CA ALA A 869 1.66 -10.99 -0.31
C ALA A 869 0.31 -11.62 -0.63
N ASP A 870 -0.08 -12.60 0.17
CA ASP A 870 -1.43 -13.17 0.21
C ASP A 870 -2.35 -12.39 1.17
N HIS A 871 -1.82 -11.92 2.30
CA HIS A 871 -2.49 -11.03 3.25
C HIS A 871 -1.52 -10.15 4.06
N SER A 872 -2.07 -9.13 4.73
CA SER A 872 -1.36 -8.32 5.73
C SER A 872 -1.29 -9.08 7.07
N HIS A 873 -0.59 -8.52 8.06
CA HIS A 873 -0.50 -9.08 9.40
C HIS A 873 -0.68 -7.97 10.46
N ALA A 874 -1.12 -8.33 11.67
CA ALA A 874 -1.35 -7.43 12.81
C ALA A 874 -0.08 -6.76 13.39
N TYR A 875 0.96 -6.55 12.60
CA TYR A 875 2.26 -5.97 12.93
C TYR A 875 2.32 -4.48 12.55
N GLY A 876 3.04 -3.66 13.31
CA GLY A 876 3.28 -2.26 12.98
C GLY A 876 4.63 -1.73 13.45
N VAL A 877 5.13 -0.71 12.73
CA VAL A 877 6.25 0.13 13.15
C VAL A 877 5.70 1.44 13.70
N VAL A 878 5.81 1.61 15.01
CA VAL A 878 5.10 2.61 15.79
C VAL A 878 6.07 3.48 16.57
N GLY A 879 5.60 4.65 16.99
CA GLY A 879 6.43 5.57 17.75
C GLY A 879 7.15 6.59 16.87
N GLU A 880 7.95 7.43 17.50
CA GLU A 880 8.69 8.55 16.91
C GLU A 880 10.20 8.39 17.14
N ALA A 881 10.68 7.14 17.11
CA ALA A 881 12.09 6.82 17.33
C ALA A 881 13.03 7.49 16.32
N ASN A 882 14.24 7.82 16.79
CA ASN A 882 15.30 8.38 15.94
C ASN A 882 15.71 7.37 14.85
N ARG A 883 16.00 7.84 13.63
CA ARG A 883 16.35 6.96 12.49
C ARG A 883 17.60 6.10 12.68
N ARG A 884 18.48 6.45 13.62
CA ARG A 884 19.69 5.64 13.94
C ARG A 884 19.43 4.51 14.93
N ARG A 885 18.21 4.40 15.48
CA ARG A 885 17.84 3.30 16.38
C ARG A 885 17.64 2.01 15.60
N HIS A 886 17.82 0.88 16.27
CA HIS A 886 17.48 -0.42 15.71
C HIS A 886 15.95 -0.61 15.76
N ILE A 887 15.35 -1.21 14.73
CA ILE A 887 13.89 -1.41 14.63
C ILE A 887 13.26 -2.29 15.73
N LEU A 888 14.10 -3.03 16.47
CA LEU A 888 13.70 -3.90 17.58
C LEU A 888 13.91 -3.24 18.95
N ASP A 889 14.41 -2.01 18.98
CA ASP A 889 14.74 -1.28 20.20
C ASP A 889 13.49 -0.62 20.80
N LEU A 890 13.67 0.01 21.96
CA LEU A 890 12.71 0.90 22.59
C LEU A 890 12.67 2.25 21.88
N ASP A 891 11.47 2.84 21.83
CA ASP A 891 11.28 4.21 21.43
C ASP A 891 11.85 5.15 22.51
N ASN A 892 12.64 6.13 22.07
CA ASN A 892 13.33 7.09 22.92
C ASN A 892 12.77 8.52 22.85
N SER A 893 11.55 8.70 22.33
CA SER A 893 10.88 9.99 22.20
C SER A 893 10.13 10.41 23.47
N GLN A 894 9.48 9.47 24.16
CA GLN A 894 8.68 9.71 25.37
C GLN A 894 8.40 8.41 26.13
N LEU A 895 8.10 8.53 27.43
CA LEU A 895 7.51 7.44 28.22
C LEU A 895 5.99 7.44 28.06
N ALA A 896 5.37 6.27 28.25
CA ALA A 896 3.92 6.17 28.31
C ALA A 896 3.36 6.63 29.69
N ASN A 897 2.05 6.82 29.77
CA ASN A 897 1.36 7.30 30.98
C ASN A 897 1.43 6.31 32.15
N ASP A 898 1.78 5.06 31.90
CA ASP A 898 2.10 4.05 32.92
C ASP A 898 3.54 4.14 33.45
N GLY A 899 4.35 5.05 32.89
CA GLY A 899 5.74 5.29 33.27
C GLY A 899 6.76 4.42 32.52
N TYR A 900 6.34 3.49 31.67
CA TYR A 900 7.27 2.59 30.98
C TYR A 900 7.58 3.08 29.55
N PRO A 901 8.76 2.76 29.00
CA PRO A 901 9.01 2.86 27.56
C PRO A 901 8.12 1.87 26.78
N TYR A 902 8.20 1.96 25.47
CA TYR A 902 7.52 1.05 24.54
C TYR A 902 8.44 0.71 23.36
N LEU A 903 8.18 -0.43 22.72
CA LEU A 903 8.95 -0.91 21.57
C LEU A 903 8.61 -0.12 20.31
N ILE A 904 9.59 0.03 19.40
CA ILE A 904 9.38 0.62 18.07
C ILE A 904 8.51 -0.29 17.19
N SER A 905 8.47 -1.59 17.50
CA SER A 905 7.62 -2.56 16.80
C SER A 905 6.72 -3.30 17.77
N ALA A 906 5.45 -3.46 17.38
CA ALA A 906 4.40 -4.05 18.22
C ALA A 906 3.36 -4.79 17.37
N TYR A 907 2.46 -5.49 18.06
CA TYR A 907 1.32 -6.18 17.43
C TYR A 907 -0.02 -5.73 18.01
N PHE A 908 -1.08 -5.74 17.20
CA PHE A 908 -2.44 -5.52 17.73
C PHE A 908 -2.91 -6.70 18.56
N ASN A 909 -2.47 -7.91 18.23
CA ASN A 909 -2.86 -9.10 18.97
C ASN A 909 -1.80 -10.21 18.85
N GLY A 910 -1.93 -11.23 19.69
CA GLY A 910 -1.08 -12.42 19.66
C GLY A 910 -0.53 -12.85 21.02
N PRO A 911 0.42 -13.81 21.01
CA PRO A 911 0.83 -14.52 22.23
C PRO A 911 1.64 -13.68 23.21
N ALA A 912 2.00 -12.44 22.86
CA ALA A 912 2.67 -11.49 23.73
C ALA A 912 1.71 -10.49 24.41
N GLY A 913 0.39 -10.69 24.29
CA GLY A 913 -0.59 -9.88 25.02
C GLY A 913 -0.63 -10.23 26.51
N SER A 914 -0.83 -9.22 27.37
CA SER A 914 -0.99 -9.43 28.81
C SER A 914 -2.36 -10.06 29.13
N VAL A 915 -2.37 -11.23 29.77
CA VAL A 915 -3.59 -11.90 30.22
C VAL A 915 -3.91 -11.47 31.66
N LYS A 916 -5.01 -10.75 31.85
CA LYS A 916 -5.51 -10.31 33.18
C LYS A 916 -4.50 -9.53 34.02
N GLU A 917 -3.50 -8.96 33.39
CA GLU A 917 -2.43 -8.17 33.99
C GLU A 917 -2.27 -6.85 33.21
N PRO A 918 -1.72 -5.78 33.82
CA PRO A 918 -1.39 -4.57 33.09
C PRO A 918 -0.31 -4.80 32.02
N ARG A 919 -0.10 -3.78 31.17
CA ARG A 919 1.04 -3.76 30.24
C ARG A 919 2.35 -3.91 31.03
N ARG A 920 3.25 -4.75 30.51
CA ARG A 920 4.57 -4.98 31.12
C ARG A 920 5.58 -3.92 30.69
N ASP A 921 6.57 -3.67 31.53
CA ASP A 921 7.69 -2.78 31.21
C ASP A 921 8.72 -3.51 30.32
N PRO A 922 8.88 -3.14 29.03
CA PRO A 922 9.83 -3.80 28.15
C PRO A 922 11.30 -3.42 28.42
N SER A 923 11.61 -2.45 29.30
CA SER A 923 13.00 -2.06 29.56
C SER A 923 13.84 -3.14 30.26
N ASN A 924 13.16 -4.10 30.89
CA ASN A 924 13.80 -5.21 31.60
C ASN A 924 13.93 -6.47 30.73
N ASP A 925 13.43 -6.41 29.49
CA ASP A 925 13.42 -7.53 28.57
C ASP A 925 14.72 -7.63 27.77
N GLN A 926 15.08 -8.85 27.35
CA GLN A 926 16.17 -9.08 26.39
C GLN A 926 15.66 -8.88 24.95
N ILE A 927 15.29 -7.66 24.60
CA ILE A 927 14.53 -7.33 23.36
C ILE A 927 15.23 -7.71 22.04
N PHE A 928 16.56 -7.93 22.06
CA PHE A 928 17.34 -8.35 20.89
C PHE A 928 17.55 -9.87 20.78
N GLN A 929 17.17 -10.65 21.79
CA GLN A 929 17.35 -12.11 21.78
C GLN A 929 16.51 -12.76 20.68
N ASP A 930 17.02 -13.87 20.15
CA ASP A 930 16.28 -14.68 19.19
C ASP A 930 14.99 -15.20 19.84
N GLY A 931 13.87 -15.04 19.13
CA GLY A 931 12.57 -15.45 19.61
C GLY A 931 11.92 -14.53 20.65
N TYR A 932 12.48 -13.36 20.96
CA TYR A 932 11.75 -12.33 21.71
C TYR A 932 10.42 -12.01 21.03
N ARG A 933 9.35 -11.93 21.83
CA ARG A 933 8.00 -11.64 21.34
C ARG A 933 7.64 -10.20 21.64
N GLN A 934 7.46 -9.38 20.61
CA GLN A 934 7.05 -7.98 20.77
C GLN A 934 5.65 -7.91 21.37
N GLN A 935 5.42 -6.93 22.26
CA GLN A 935 4.17 -6.77 22.98
C GLN A 935 2.95 -6.66 22.05
N ALA A 936 1.82 -7.21 22.51
CA ALA A 936 0.54 -7.14 21.80
C ALA A 936 -0.59 -6.58 22.67
N LEU A 937 -1.57 -5.89 22.06
CA LEU A 937 -2.76 -5.37 22.78
C LEU A 937 -3.68 -6.52 23.23
N VAL A 938 -4.13 -7.37 22.30
CA VAL A 938 -5.08 -8.45 22.59
C VAL A 938 -4.34 -9.77 22.76
N PRO A 939 -4.43 -10.44 23.93
CA PRO A 939 -3.80 -11.73 24.12
C PRO A 939 -4.52 -12.82 23.33
N LEU A 940 -3.80 -13.46 22.40
CA LEU A 940 -4.28 -14.60 21.62
C LEU A 940 -3.18 -15.65 21.52
N ALA A 941 -3.55 -16.93 21.43
CA ALA A 941 -2.57 -18.02 21.24
C ALA A 941 -1.72 -17.85 19.96
N SER A 942 -2.28 -17.19 18.93
CA SER A 942 -1.62 -16.81 17.69
C SER A 942 -2.15 -15.45 17.26
N ALA A 943 -1.27 -14.58 16.81
CA ALA A 943 -1.69 -13.31 16.24
C ALA A 943 -2.55 -13.55 14.98
N THR A 944 -3.50 -12.67 14.71
CA THR A 944 -4.35 -12.73 13.52
C THR A 944 -3.64 -12.02 12.36
N HIS A 945 -4.11 -12.27 11.15
CA HIS A 945 -3.78 -11.42 10.01
C HIS A 945 -4.47 -10.05 10.14
N ALA A 946 -4.22 -9.17 9.18
CA ALA A 946 -4.89 -7.88 9.05
C ALA A 946 -5.50 -7.70 7.65
N ALA A 947 -6.50 -6.83 7.54
CA ALA A 947 -7.25 -6.62 6.31
C ALA A 947 -6.61 -5.59 5.37
N ASP A 948 -5.49 -4.96 5.76
CA ASP A 948 -4.84 -3.93 4.97
C ASP A 948 -4.50 -4.46 3.57
N ASP A 949 -4.63 -3.59 2.58
CA ASP A 949 -4.17 -3.91 1.24
C ASP A 949 -2.66 -4.15 1.24
N VAL A 950 -2.24 -5.16 0.48
CA VAL A 950 -0.83 -5.55 0.41
C VAL A 950 -0.18 -5.01 -0.86
N PRO A 951 1.09 -4.55 -0.80
CA PRO A 951 1.79 -4.09 -2.00
C PRO A 951 2.08 -5.22 -2.99
N LEU A 952 1.97 -4.91 -4.28
CA LEU A 952 2.43 -5.76 -5.38
C LEU A 952 3.43 -4.99 -6.25
N TYR A 953 4.60 -5.56 -6.51
CA TYR A 953 5.65 -4.98 -7.34
C TYR A 953 5.84 -5.81 -8.60
N ALA A 954 6.07 -5.18 -9.76
CA ALA A 954 6.28 -5.91 -11.02
C ALA A 954 7.38 -5.34 -11.92
N ILE A 955 8.15 -6.23 -12.58
CA ILE A 955 9.17 -5.90 -13.57
C ILE A 955 9.17 -6.90 -14.73
N GLY A 956 9.48 -6.43 -15.95
CA GLY A 956 9.52 -7.26 -17.16
C GLY A 956 8.33 -6.99 -18.11
N PRO A 957 8.12 -7.84 -19.13
CA PRO A 957 7.07 -7.63 -20.12
C PRO A 957 5.68 -7.68 -19.48
N LEU A 958 4.79 -6.76 -19.91
CA LEU A 958 3.42 -6.64 -19.40
C LEU A 958 3.29 -6.31 -17.90
N ASN A 959 4.35 -5.82 -17.25
CA ASN A 959 4.25 -5.39 -15.84
C ASN A 959 3.20 -4.29 -15.62
N GLN A 960 2.86 -3.51 -16.66
CA GLN A 960 1.84 -2.46 -16.60
C GLN A 960 0.43 -3.00 -16.33
N LEU A 961 0.20 -4.31 -16.37
CA LEU A 961 -1.05 -4.92 -15.90
C LEU A 961 -1.36 -4.56 -14.44
N PHE A 962 -0.36 -4.19 -13.65
CA PHE A 962 -0.46 -3.85 -12.23
C PHE A 962 -0.27 -2.35 -11.95
N HIS A 963 -0.76 -1.47 -12.82
CA HIS A 963 -0.59 0.00 -12.67
C HIS A 963 -1.54 0.66 -11.66
N ARG A 964 -2.62 -0.02 -11.26
CA ARG A 964 -3.66 0.47 -10.32
C ARG A 964 -3.96 -0.54 -9.23
N ALA A 965 -4.73 -0.18 -8.21
CA ALA A 965 -5.18 -1.11 -7.18
C ALA A 965 -6.12 -2.18 -7.77
N VAL A 966 -6.00 -3.42 -7.30
CA VAL A 966 -6.71 -4.59 -7.85
C VAL A 966 -7.17 -5.54 -6.74
N ASP A 967 -8.13 -6.40 -7.05
CA ASP A 967 -8.47 -7.53 -6.18
C ASP A 967 -7.45 -8.67 -6.33
N ASN A 968 -7.16 -9.45 -5.28
CA ASN A 968 -6.18 -10.55 -5.36
C ASN A 968 -6.54 -11.64 -6.40
N THR A 969 -7.82 -11.80 -6.78
CA THR A 969 -8.23 -12.69 -7.88
C THR A 969 -7.68 -12.27 -9.25
N TYR A 970 -7.46 -10.96 -9.45
CA TYR A 970 -6.91 -10.42 -10.69
C TYR A 970 -5.49 -10.92 -10.96
N VAL A 971 -4.70 -11.23 -9.92
CA VAL A 971 -3.31 -11.69 -10.08
C VAL A 971 -3.24 -13.01 -10.87
N ALA A 972 -4.17 -13.93 -10.62
CA ALA A 972 -4.27 -15.19 -11.37
C ALA A 972 -4.63 -14.93 -12.83
N HIS A 973 -5.67 -14.12 -13.07
CA HIS A 973 -6.10 -13.77 -14.43
C HIS A 973 -5.02 -13.02 -15.20
N ALA A 974 -4.32 -12.08 -14.56
CA ALA A 974 -3.21 -11.34 -15.16
C ALA A 974 -2.03 -12.25 -15.49
N THR A 975 -1.76 -13.26 -14.67
CA THR A 975 -0.77 -14.32 -14.97
C THR A 975 -1.16 -15.09 -16.23
N MET A 976 -2.43 -15.50 -16.34
CA MET A 976 -2.92 -16.25 -17.51
C MET A 976 -2.96 -15.39 -18.78
N PHE A 977 -3.39 -14.13 -18.66
CA PHE A 977 -3.39 -13.14 -19.74
C PHE A 977 -1.97 -12.86 -20.24
N ALA A 978 -1.02 -12.62 -19.34
CA ALA A 978 0.37 -12.32 -19.72
C ALA A 978 1.03 -13.52 -20.42
N LEU A 979 0.83 -14.73 -19.90
CA LEU A 979 1.41 -15.96 -20.46
C LEU A 979 0.60 -16.57 -21.62
N CYS A 980 -0.48 -15.93 -22.06
CA CYS A 980 -1.34 -16.41 -23.14
C CYS A 980 -1.91 -17.82 -22.87
N LEU A 981 -2.41 -18.05 -21.65
CA LEU A 981 -2.94 -19.33 -21.21
C LEU A 981 -4.45 -19.42 -21.49
N GLU A 982 -4.87 -20.63 -21.87
CA GLU A 982 -6.27 -21.04 -22.04
C GLU A 982 -7.21 -19.98 -22.65
N GLU A 983 -8.12 -19.42 -21.87
CA GLU A 983 -9.12 -18.44 -22.30
C GLU A 983 -8.52 -17.15 -22.89
N TYR A 984 -7.27 -16.81 -22.56
CA TYR A 984 -6.59 -15.60 -23.05
C TYR A 984 -5.65 -15.85 -24.24
N LYS A 985 -5.69 -17.02 -24.87
CA LYS A 985 -4.82 -17.36 -26.02
C LYS A 985 -5.02 -16.48 -27.24
N GLU A 986 -6.23 -15.96 -27.40
CA GLU A 986 -6.63 -15.17 -28.57
C GLU A 986 -6.45 -13.67 -28.37
N GLU A 987 -5.91 -13.25 -27.21
CA GLU A 987 -5.64 -11.85 -26.93
C GLU A 987 -4.67 -11.24 -27.96
N PRO A 988 -4.80 -9.94 -28.28
CA PRO A 988 -4.03 -9.30 -29.36
C PRO A 988 -2.51 -9.45 -29.24
N HIS A 989 -1.95 -9.45 -28.03
CA HIS A 989 -0.51 -9.65 -27.82
C HIS A 989 -0.05 -11.09 -27.98
N CYS A 990 -0.97 -12.06 -27.87
CA CYS A 990 -0.70 -13.49 -27.99
C CYS A 990 -0.64 -13.95 -29.45
N VAL A 991 -1.44 -13.32 -30.32
CA VAL A 991 -1.52 -13.69 -31.74
C VAL A 991 -0.41 -12.98 -32.53
N ARG A 992 0.59 -13.75 -32.99
CA ARG A 992 1.59 -13.21 -33.93
C ARG A 992 0.93 -12.87 -35.26
N ILE A 993 0.69 -11.58 -35.52
CA ILE A 993 0.32 -11.11 -36.86
C ILE A 993 1.50 -11.40 -37.79
N ASN A 994 1.34 -12.40 -38.67
CA ASN A 994 2.26 -12.64 -39.77
C ASN A 994 2.07 -11.51 -40.79
N ILE A 995 2.94 -10.51 -40.76
CA ILE A 995 2.89 -9.34 -41.67
C ILE A 995 3.19 -9.73 -43.14
N SER A 996 3.37 -11.02 -43.45
CA SER A 996 3.51 -11.51 -44.83
C SER A 996 2.19 -11.56 -45.63
N SER A 997 1.02 -11.52 -45.00
CA SER A 997 -0.27 -11.62 -45.73
C SER A 997 -0.96 -10.27 -46.04
N LYS A 998 -0.46 -9.14 -45.51
CA LYS A 998 -1.03 -7.80 -45.79
C LYS A 998 -0.57 -7.17 -47.12
N ARG A 999 0.07 -7.92 -48.03
CA ARG A 999 0.26 -7.46 -49.42
C ARG A 999 -0.98 -7.63 -50.30
N ASN A 1000 -1.96 -8.46 -49.91
CA ASN A 1000 -3.16 -8.69 -50.73
C ASN A 1000 -4.42 -7.92 -50.27
N VAL A 1001 -4.37 -7.21 -49.14
CA VAL A 1001 -5.53 -6.45 -48.62
C VAL A 1001 -5.56 -4.99 -49.14
N CYS A 1002 -4.41 -4.43 -49.55
CA CYS A 1002 -4.38 -3.13 -50.23
C CYS A 1002 -4.90 -3.17 -51.68
N GLN A 1003 -5.12 -4.34 -52.28
CA GLN A 1003 -5.75 -4.44 -53.61
C GLN A 1003 -7.28 -4.47 -53.55
N TYR A 1004 -7.88 -4.94 -52.45
CA TYR A 1004 -9.34 -5.01 -52.33
C TYR A 1004 -10.00 -3.67 -51.94
N GLN A 1005 -9.32 -2.80 -51.18
CA GLN A 1005 -9.84 -1.46 -50.88
C GLN A 1005 -9.66 -0.46 -52.03
N LEU A 1006 -8.70 -0.67 -52.93
CA LEU A 1006 -8.55 0.17 -54.13
C LEU A 1006 -9.58 -0.18 -55.23
N LEU A 1007 -10.03 -1.43 -55.31
CA LEU A 1007 -11.07 -1.86 -56.27
C LEU A 1007 -12.48 -1.43 -55.85
N ILE A 1008 -12.77 -1.28 -54.55
CA ILE A 1008 -14.08 -0.82 -54.06
C ILE A 1008 -14.24 0.71 -54.22
N LEU A 1009 -13.14 1.47 -54.18
CA LEU A 1009 -13.15 2.93 -54.42
C LEU A 1009 -13.22 3.31 -55.92
N ILE A 1010 -12.80 2.42 -56.83
CA ILE A 1010 -12.92 2.65 -58.28
C ILE A 1010 -14.27 2.16 -58.83
N GLY A 1011 -14.90 1.15 -58.19
CA GLY A 1011 -16.22 0.64 -58.58
C GLY A 1011 -17.42 1.53 -58.17
N SER A 1012 -17.24 2.46 -57.25
CA SER A 1012 -18.30 3.34 -56.74
C SER A 1012 -18.39 4.71 -57.44
N GLN A 1013 -17.47 5.02 -58.37
CA GLN A 1013 -17.52 6.24 -59.19
C GLN A 1013 -18.16 6.05 -60.58
N PHE A 1014 -18.55 4.83 -60.97
CA PHE A 1014 -19.12 4.54 -62.31
C PHE A 1014 -20.63 4.22 -62.33
N LEU A 1015 -21.35 4.32 -61.20
CA LEU A 1015 -22.77 3.96 -61.11
C LEU A 1015 -23.73 5.14 -60.82
N LEU A 1016 -23.26 6.38 -60.95
CA LEU A 1016 -24.08 7.59 -60.70
C LEU A 1016 -24.35 8.45 -61.94
N THR A 1017 -24.15 7.93 -63.15
CA THR A 1017 -24.54 8.60 -64.41
C THR A 1017 -25.23 7.65 -65.39
N SER A 1018 -26.31 7.00 -64.96
CA SER A 1018 -27.36 6.52 -65.89
C SER A 1018 -28.54 5.95 -65.08
N VAL A 1019 -29.57 6.78 -64.89
CA VAL A 1019 -31.01 6.51 -65.06
C VAL A 1019 -31.77 7.67 -64.38
N MET A 1020 -32.60 8.31 -65.21
CA MET A 1020 -33.62 9.36 -65.00
C MET A 1020 -33.94 9.84 -63.59
#